data_AF-A0A830P2S5-F1
#
_entry.id   AF-A0A830P2S5-F1
#
_cell.length_a   1.000
_cell.length_b   1.000
_cell.length_c   1.000
_cell.angle_alpha   90.00
_cell.angle_beta   90.00
_cell.angle_gamma   90.00
#
_symmetry.space_group_name_H-M   'P 1'
#
loop_
_entity.id
_entity.type
_entity.pdbx_description
1 polymer ?
#
loop_
_entity_poly.entity_id
_entity_poly.type
_entity_poly.pdbx_seq_one_letter_code
_entity_poly.pdbx_strand_id
1 'polypeptide(L)'
;MNRFFRNAIFYVIIFLVIIGIVASFNSNKEAAKDISYSEFVSKLEDGKVKSVEIQPDRSVYTINGEFKSSDKSSDDKKTGLGQSKTSSTAFTTYALNSDTSLGDLQKTLDKEDVKTTIVPAKQNSGWVTFLTSIVPFVIIFILFFFLMSQSQGGGGGKVMSFGKSKAKLYNDDKKKVRFTDVAGADEEKQELVEVVEFLKDPRKFADLGARIPKGVLLVGPPGTGKTLLARAVAGEAGVPFFSISGSDFVEMFVGVGASRVRDLFENAKKNAPCIIFIDEIDAVGRQRGAGMGGGHDEREQTLNQLLVEMDGFGGNEGIIIIAATNRADVLDPALLRPGRFDRQIMVDRPDVKGREAVLRVHARNKPLVKSVDLKAIAQRTPGFSGADLENLLNEAALVAARSDKKEIDMSDLDEASDRVIAGPAKKNRVISEKERRTVAYHEGGHVIVGMVLDEAEVVHKVTIVPRGQAGGYAVMLPKEDRFLMTKAELMDRITGLLGGRVAEEVTFGEVTTGASNDFERATELARRMVTEWGMSDKIGPLQFTSGNGQVFMGRDFGSDKGYSDKIAYEIDTEVQSLIRYCYDRAKTIITEHQEQHKLIAETLLKVETLDARQIRSLFDDGVMPPDIDTIDVEAEYPSEKDEEVAGKSFEEEKEELKEEEKIEEPKEVTSEDAPNIEQTPNDKKDE
;
A
#
# COMPACT_ATOMS: atom_id res chain seq x y z
N MET A 1 -26.19 -36.56 -8.17
CA MET A 1 -25.75 -35.67 -9.25
C MET A 1 -26.54 -34.37 -9.14
N ASN A 2 -25.87 -33.26 -8.80
CA ASN A 2 -26.52 -31.99 -8.41
C ASN A 2 -27.57 -31.55 -9.43
N ARG A 3 -28.74 -31.07 -8.97
CA ARG A 3 -29.80 -30.51 -9.83
C ARG A 3 -29.26 -29.47 -10.83
N PHE A 4 -28.20 -28.77 -10.43
CA PHE A 4 -27.45 -27.84 -11.27
C PHE A 4 -26.82 -28.50 -12.51
N PHE A 5 -26.21 -29.68 -12.36
CA PHE A 5 -25.57 -30.42 -13.45
C PHE A 5 -26.60 -30.97 -14.44
N ARG A 6 -27.75 -31.44 -13.95
CA ARG A 6 -28.84 -31.93 -14.80
C ARG A 6 -29.48 -30.81 -15.62
N ASN A 7 -29.60 -29.61 -15.05
CA ASN A 7 -30.10 -28.45 -15.78
C ASN A 7 -29.06 -27.93 -16.79
N ALA A 8 -27.78 -27.89 -16.42
CA ALA A 8 -26.72 -27.46 -17.34
C ALA A 8 -26.61 -28.36 -18.58
N ILE A 9 -26.68 -29.68 -18.41
CA ILE A 9 -26.63 -30.65 -19.53
C ILE A 9 -27.80 -30.45 -20.48
N PHE A 10 -29.00 -30.18 -19.96
CA PHE A 10 -30.19 -29.91 -20.77
C PHE A 10 -30.02 -28.68 -21.67
N TYR A 11 -29.44 -27.59 -21.15
CA TYR A 11 -29.18 -26.38 -21.93
C TYR A 11 -28.10 -26.57 -23.00
N VAL A 12 -27.06 -27.36 -22.71
CA VAL A 12 -26.01 -27.70 -23.69
C VAL A 12 -26.60 -28.51 -24.85
N ILE A 13 -27.52 -29.44 -24.58
CA ILE A 13 -28.17 -30.24 -25.63
C ILE A 13 -29.05 -29.35 -26.52
N ILE A 14 -29.84 -28.43 -25.94
CA ILE A 14 -30.65 -27.48 -26.72
C ILE A 14 -29.76 -26.61 -27.60
N PHE A 15 -28.65 -26.11 -27.05
CA PHE A 15 -27.69 -25.30 -27.79
C PHE A 15 -27.08 -26.05 -28.99
N LEU A 16 -26.70 -27.32 -28.79
CA LEU A 16 -26.19 -28.17 -29.87
C LEU A 16 -27.23 -28.48 -30.95
N VAL A 17 -28.51 -28.65 -30.58
CA VAL A 17 -29.60 -28.85 -31.54
C VAL A 17 -29.82 -27.59 -32.38
N ILE A 18 -29.77 -26.41 -31.78
CA ILE A 18 -29.88 -25.13 -32.51
C ILE A 18 -28.71 -24.97 -33.49
N ILE A 19 -27.48 -25.27 -33.06
CA ILE A 19 -26.31 -25.26 -33.94
C ILE A 19 -26.47 -26.27 -35.09
N GLY A 20 -26.96 -27.48 -34.82
CA GLY A 20 -27.21 -28.49 -35.84
C GLY A 20 -28.24 -28.05 -36.89
N ILE A 21 -29.31 -27.38 -36.47
CA ILE A 21 -30.33 -26.84 -37.37
C ILE A 21 -29.76 -25.70 -38.22
N VAL A 22 -29.01 -24.77 -37.62
CA VAL A 22 -28.38 -23.65 -38.34
C VAL A 22 -27.32 -24.15 -39.31
N ALA A 23 -26.52 -25.15 -38.94
CA ALA A 23 -25.53 -25.77 -39.81
C ALA A 23 -26.18 -26.47 -41.02
N SER A 24 -27.33 -27.13 -40.81
CA SER A 24 -28.08 -27.80 -41.88
C SER A 24 -28.67 -26.83 -42.91
N PHE A 25 -28.94 -25.57 -42.54
CA PHE A 25 -29.43 -24.56 -43.48
C PHE A 25 -28.32 -23.98 -44.38
N ASN A 26 -27.04 -24.17 -44.03
CA ASN A 26 -25.91 -23.63 -44.79
C ASN A 26 -25.25 -24.64 -45.75
N SER A 27 -25.62 -25.91 -45.74
CA SER A 27 -24.84 -27.00 -46.36
C SER A 27 -25.28 -27.43 -47.76
N ASN A 28 -25.77 -26.53 -48.63
CA ASN A 28 -26.15 -26.92 -50.00
C ASN A 28 -25.92 -25.82 -51.06
N LYS A 29 -24.65 -25.46 -51.32
CA LYS A 29 -24.22 -24.85 -52.58
C LYS A 29 -22.89 -25.47 -53.02
N GLU A 30 -22.86 -26.06 -54.21
CA GLU A 30 -21.64 -26.57 -54.82
C GLU A 30 -20.59 -25.45 -54.96
N ALA A 31 -19.35 -25.75 -54.60
CA ALA A 31 -18.25 -24.78 -54.57
C ALA A 31 -17.82 -24.40 -56.00
N ALA A 32 -18.20 -23.21 -56.46
CA ALA A 32 -17.60 -22.58 -57.63
C ALA A 32 -16.14 -22.18 -57.31
N LYS A 33 -15.23 -22.27 -58.29
CA LYS A 33 -13.82 -21.90 -58.08
C LYS A 33 -13.68 -20.37 -58.07
N ASP A 34 -13.19 -19.81 -56.97
CA ASP A 34 -12.85 -18.38 -56.90
C ASP A 34 -11.62 -18.09 -57.78
N ILE A 35 -11.77 -17.17 -58.74
CA ILE A 35 -10.69 -16.70 -59.61
C ILE A 35 -10.48 -15.19 -59.44
N SER A 36 -9.24 -14.72 -59.59
CA SER A 36 -8.95 -13.28 -59.53
C SER A 36 -9.57 -12.52 -60.69
N TYR A 37 -9.95 -11.26 -60.48
CA TYR A 37 -10.56 -10.42 -61.53
C TYR A 37 -9.66 -10.28 -62.76
N SER A 38 -8.34 -10.12 -62.55
CA SER A 38 -7.36 -10.05 -63.64
C SER A 38 -7.27 -11.35 -64.44
N GLU A 39 -7.36 -12.51 -63.77
CA GLU A 39 -7.35 -13.81 -64.44
C GLU A 39 -8.65 -14.06 -65.22
N PHE A 40 -9.78 -13.57 -64.69
CA PHE A 40 -11.04 -13.58 -65.40
C PHE A 40 -10.99 -12.73 -66.68
N VAL A 41 -10.50 -11.48 -66.60
CA VAL A 41 -10.38 -10.60 -67.78
C VAL A 41 -9.46 -11.22 -68.82
N SER A 42 -8.31 -11.78 -68.42
CA SER A 42 -7.40 -12.47 -69.35
C SER A 42 -8.07 -13.67 -70.04
N LYS A 43 -8.81 -14.51 -69.29
CA LYS A 43 -9.52 -15.66 -69.86
C LYS A 43 -10.74 -15.25 -70.70
N LEU A 44 -11.29 -14.07 -70.45
CA LEU A 44 -12.37 -13.48 -71.24
C LEU A 44 -11.82 -12.97 -72.58
N GLU A 45 -10.69 -12.27 -72.59
CA GLU A 45 -10.00 -11.83 -73.81
C GLU A 45 -9.50 -13.01 -74.66
N ASP A 46 -9.13 -14.13 -74.03
CA ASP A 46 -8.77 -15.38 -74.72
C ASP A 46 -10.00 -16.13 -75.31
N GLY A 47 -11.23 -15.61 -75.16
CA GLY A 47 -12.46 -16.20 -75.70
C GLY A 47 -12.93 -17.48 -75.01
N LYS A 48 -12.38 -17.81 -73.82
CA LYS A 48 -12.58 -19.08 -73.10
C LYS A 48 -13.82 -19.11 -72.21
N VAL A 49 -14.51 -18.00 -72.03
CA VAL A 49 -15.72 -17.89 -71.21
C VAL A 49 -16.97 -18.16 -72.06
N LYS A 50 -17.91 -18.97 -71.54
CA LYS A 50 -19.13 -19.38 -72.25
C LYS A 50 -20.34 -18.50 -71.89
N SER A 51 -20.51 -18.22 -70.60
CA SER A 51 -21.61 -17.40 -70.11
C SER A 51 -21.22 -16.74 -68.80
N VAL A 52 -21.76 -15.55 -68.60
CA VAL A 52 -21.51 -14.74 -67.41
C VAL A 52 -22.84 -14.25 -66.83
N GLU A 53 -23.00 -14.45 -65.53
CA GLU A 53 -24.08 -13.93 -64.71
C GLU A 53 -23.51 -12.87 -63.75
N ILE A 54 -23.99 -11.64 -63.87
CA ILE A 54 -23.55 -10.52 -63.03
C ILE A 54 -24.64 -10.24 -61.99
N GLN A 55 -24.28 -10.35 -60.72
CA GLN A 55 -25.17 -10.12 -59.58
C GLN A 55 -24.57 -9.06 -58.64
N PRO A 56 -25.31 -7.98 -58.30
CA PRO A 56 -24.85 -7.03 -57.29
C PRO A 56 -24.81 -7.71 -55.91
N ASP A 57 -23.66 -7.64 -55.23
CA ASP A 57 -23.51 -8.08 -53.84
C ASP A 57 -22.82 -6.98 -53.01
N ARG A 58 -23.64 -6.20 -52.29
CA ARG A 58 -23.21 -5.04 -51.50
C ARG A 58 -22.42 -4.03 -52.34
N SER A 59 -21.12 -3.87 -52.07
CA SER A 59 -20.23 -2.87 -52.69
C SER A 59 -19.46 -3.40 -53.90
N VAL A 60 -19.67 -4.65 -54.30
CA VAL A 60 -19.03 -5.30 -55.45
C VAL A 60 -20.07 -6.01 -56.32
N TYR A 61 -19.72 -6.30 -57.56
CA TYR A 61 -20.49 -7.22 -58.41
C TYR A 61 -19.86 -8.60 -58.33
N THR A 62 -20.67 -9.59 -57.97
CA THR A 62 -20.29 -10.99 -58.07
C THR A 62 -20.59 -11.47 -59.49
N ILE A 63 -19.56 -11.94 -60.17
CA ILE A 63 -19.62 -12.45 -61.54
C ILE A 63 -19.47 -13.96 -61.46
N ASN A 64 -20.54 -14.69 -61.76
CA ASN A 64 -20.51 -16.15 -61.84
C ASN A 64 -20.54 -16.55 -63.31
N GLY A 65 -19.70 -17.48 -63.74
CA GLY A 65 -19.68 -17.90 -65.13
C GLY A 65 -19.23 -19.32 -65.33
N GLU A 66 -19.37 -19.81 -66.55
CA GLU A 66 -18.86 -21.12 -66.96
C GLU A 66 -17.81 -20.96 -68.05
N PHE A 67 -16.73 -21.74 -67.99
CA PHE A 67 -15.75 -21.82 -69.08
C PHE A 67 -16.23 -22.75 -70.22
N LYS A 68 -15.80 -22.47 -71.46
CA LYS A 68 -15.94 -23.41 -72.58
C LYS A 68 -15.06 -24.64 -72.28
N SER A 69 -15.62 -25.85 -72.45
CA SER A 69 -15.23 -27.16 -71.90
C SER A 69 -13.75 -27.63 -71.99
N SER A 70 -12.81 -26.86 -72.57
CA SER A 70 -11.43 -27.30 -72.83
C SER A 70 -10.38 -26.86 -71.81
N ASP A 71 -10.72 -26.17 -70.71
CA ASP A 71 -9.74 -25.84 -69.64
C ASP A 71 -10.14 -26.48 -68.30
N LYS A 72 -9.84 -27.78 -68.14
CA LYS A 72 -9.82 -28.46 -66.84
C LYS A 72 -8.53 -28.10 -66.11
N SER A 73 -8.51 -26.97 -65.42
CA SER A 73 -7.41 -26.64 -64.51
C SER A 73 -7.63 -27.35 -63.16
N SER A 74 -6.94 -28.49 -62.99
CA SER A 74 -6.89 -29.26 -61.75
C SER A 74 -5.89 -28.64 -60.77
N ASP A 75 -6.40 -28.05 -59.68
CA ASP A 75 -5.57 -27.70 -58.52
C ASP A 75 -5.71 -28.74 -57.42
N ASP A 76 -4.57 -29.32 -57.05
CA ASP A 76 -4.43 -30.43 -56.12
C ASP A 76 -4.12 -29.87 -54.72
N LYS A 77 -5.15 -29.56 -53.92
CA LYS A 77 -4.97 -29.19 -52.50
C LYS A 77 -5.25 -30.38 -51.59
N LYS A 78 -4.17 -31.02 -51.13
CA LYS A 78 -4.18 -32.04 -50.07
C LYS A 78 -4.37 -31.38 -48.70
N THR A 79 -5.56 -31.53 -48.10
CA THR A 79 -5.74 -31.56 -46.63
C THR A 79 -6.73 -32.66 -46.28
N GLY A 80 -6.43 -33.40 -45.20
CA GLY A 80 -6.92 -34.74 -44.92
C GLY A 80 -8.41 -34.87 -44.60
N LEU A 81 -8.91 -36.08 -44.90
CA LEU A 81 -10.27 -36.63 -44.80
C LEU A 81 -11.23 -36.24 -45.95
N GLY A 82 -11.24 -37.07 -47.00
CA GLY A 82 -12.33 -37.19 -47.97
C GLY A 82 -12.03 -36.59 -49.34
N GLN A 83 -11.44 -37.40 -50.24
CA GLN A 83 -11.24 -37.00 -51.64
C GLN A 83 -12.58 -36.90 -52.38
N SER A 84 -12.95 -35.69 -52.80
CA SER A 84 -13.92 -35.47 -53.88
C SER A 84 -13.26 -34.61 -54.95
N LYS A 85 -12.93 -35.21 -56.10
CA LYS A 85 -12.55 -34.49 -57.32
C LYS A 85 -13.79 -33.86 -57.92
N THR A 86 -14.09 -32.62 -57.57
CA THR A 86 -15.18 -31.86 -58.18
C THR A 86 -14.59 -30.98 -59.27
N SER A 87 -14.66 -31.42 -60.53
CA SER A 87 -14.30 -30.63 -61.70
C SER A 87 -15.41 -29.62 -61.99
N SER A 88 -15.42 -28.48 -61.29
CA SER A 88 -16.41 -27.43 -61.53
C SER A 88 -16.00 -26.59 -62.75
N THR A 89 -16.83 -26.59 -63.79
CA THR A 89 -16.72 -25.67 -64.93
C THR A 89 -17.13 -24.24 -64.59
N ALA A 90 -17.69 -24.04 -63.38
CA ALA A 90 -18.15 -22.77 -62.86
C ALA A 90 -17.04 -22.03 -62.09
N PHE A 91 -16.96 -20.72 -62.32
CA PHE A 91 -16.08 -19.81 -61.59
C PHE A 91 -16.88 -18.66 -60.97
N THR A 92 -16.32 -18.08 -59.92
CA THR A 92 -16.82 -16.86 -59.29
C THR A 92 -15.69 -15.84 -59.22
N THR A 93 -15.96 -14.60 -59.58
CA THR A 93 -15.03 -13.48 -59.41
C THR A 93 -15.78 -12.23 -58.97
N TYR A 94 -15.03 -11.23 -58.49
CA TYR A 94 -15.58 -9.98 -57.96
C TYR A 94 -15.07 -8.80 -58.76
N ALA A 95 -15.99 -7.98 -59.27
CA ALA A 95 -15.68 -6.72 -59.91
C ALA A 95 -16.03 -5.55 -59.00
N LEU A 96 -15.19 -4.51 -59.02
CA LEU A 96 -15.47 -3.26 -58.32
C LEU A 96 -16.72 -2.61 -58.91
N ASN A 97 -17.60 -2.11 -58.05
CA ASN A 97 -18.77 -1.34 -58.44
C ASN A 97 -18.33 0.09 -58.82
N SER A 98 -17.77 0.25 -60.02
CA SER A 98 -17.49 1.56 -60.64
C SER A 98 -17.95 1.58 -62.10
N ASP A 99 -18.47 2.73 -62.53
CA ASP A 99 -18.99 2.91 -63.89
C ASP A 99 -17.91 2.65 -64.97
N THR A 100 -16.65 2.93 -64.66
CA THR A 100 -15.50 2.65 -65.52
C THR A 100 -15.22 1.15 -65.65
N SER A 101 -15.21 0.42 -64.54
CA SER A 101 -14.92 -1.03 -64.52
C SER A 101 -16.01 -1.83 -65.22
N LEU A 102 -17.28 -1.45 -65.00
CA LEU A 102 -18.43 -2.06 -65.68
C LEU A 102 -18.48 -1.72 -67.17
N GLY A 103 -18.16 -0.47 -67.53
CA GLY A 103 -18.12 -0.04 -68.93
C GLY A 103 -17.04 -0.77 -69.73
N ASP A 104 -15.86 -0.98 -69.17
CA ASP A 104 -14.79 -1.71 -69.83
C ASP A 104 -15.05 -3.21 -69.87
N LEU A 105 -15.64 -3.79 -68.82
CA LEU A 105 -16.07 -5.19 -68.81
C LEU A 105 -17.16 -5.45 -69.87
N GLN A 106 -18.14 -4.55 -70.01
CA GLN A 106 -19.23 -4.70 -70.96
C GLN A 106 -18.74 -4.62 -72.41
N LYS A 107 -17.78 -3.72 -72.72
CA LYS A 107 -17.14 -3.67 -74.05
C LYS A 107 -16.41 -4.96 -74.40
N THR A 108 -15.71 -5.57 -73.45
CA THR A 108 -14.98 -6.83 -73.67
C THR A 108 -15.94 -8.00 -73.83
N LEU A 109 -17.07 -8.02 -73.11
CA LEU A 109 -18.13 -9.02 -73.25
C LEU A 109 -18.85 -8.92 -74.61
N ASP A 110 -19.12 -7.71 -75.10
CA ASP A 110 -19.77 -7.47 -76.39
C ASP A 110 -18.85 -7.82 -77.57
N LYS A 111 -17.53 -7.66 -77.41
CA LYS A 111 -16.53 -7.97 -78.46
C LYS A 111 -16.38 -9.48 -78.71
N GLU A 112 -16.57 -10.30 -77.68
CA GLU A 112 -16.37 -11.76 -77.70
C GLU A 112 -17.69 -12.57 -77.77
N ASP A 113 -18.83 -11.91 -77.98
CA ASP A 113 -20.19 -12.49 -78.12
C ASP A 113 -20.57 -13.46 -76.97
N VAL A 114 -20.30 -13.06 -75.72
CA VAL A 114 -20.56 -13.89 -74.53
C VAL A 114 -21.98 -13.66 -74.00
N LYS A 115 -22.72 -14.75 -73.77
CA LYS A 115 -24.09 -14.67 -73.24
C LYS A 115 -24.09 -14.12 -71.80
N THR A 116 -24.56 -12.88 -71.64
CA THR A 116 -24.57 -12.15 -70.36
C THR A 116 -25.98 -12.06 -69.79
N THR A 117 -26.16 -12.45 -68.51
CA THR A 117 -27.44 -12.34 -67.78
C THR A 117 -27.24 -11.53 -66.50
N ILE A 118 -28.05 -10.48 -66.29
CA ILE A 118 -27.96 -9.64 -65.09
C ILE A 118 -29.10 -10.03 -64.14
N VAL A 119 -28.76 -10.36 -62.89
CA VAL A 119 -29.71 -10.85 -61.89
C VAL A 119 -29.74 -9.90 -60.68
N PRO A 120 -30.92 -9.58 -60.11
CA PRO A 120 -31.01 -8.70 -58.93
C PRO A 120 -30.30 -9.29 -57.71
N ALA A 121 -29.92 -8.43 -56.77
CA ALA A 121 -29.22 -8.81 -55.54
C ALA A 121 -30.02 -9.83 -54.71
N LYS A 122 -29.35 -10.84 -54.13
CA LYS A 122 -29.99 -11.81 -53.22
C LYS A 122 -30.53 -11.08 -52.00
N GLN A 123 -31.86 -10.97 -51.89
CA GLN A 123 -32.49 -10.56 -50.65
C GLN A 123 -32.62 -11.79 -49.74
N ASN A 124 -32.18 -11.67 -48.49
CA ASN A 124 -32.49 -12.69 -47.49
C ASN A 124 -34.01 -12.79 -47.35
N SER A 125 -34.54 -14.02 -47.34
CA SER A 125 -35.99 -14.25 -47.14
C SER A 125 -36.45 -13.51 -45.89
N GLY A 126 -37.41 -12.60 -46.02
CA GLY A 126 -37.88 -11.74 -44.92
C GLY A 126 -38.31 -12.54 -43.68
N TRP A 127 -38.78 -13.77 -43.88
CA TRP A 127 -39.11 -14.71 -42.81
C TRP A 127 -37.89 -15.19 -42.00
N VAL A 128 -36.76 -15.42 -42.66
CA VAL A 128 -35.51 -15.83 -41.99
C VAL A 128 -34.99 -14.67 -41.14
N THR A 129 -35.01 -13.45 -41.67
CA THR A 129 -34.63 -12.25 -40.92
C THR A 129 -35.56 -12.02 -39.73
N PHE A 130 -36.88 -12.18 -39.92
CA PHE A 130 -37.88 -12.03 -38.86
C PHE A 130 -37.70 -13.04 -37.72
N LEU A 131 -37.58 -14.33 -38.04
CA LEU A 131 -37.40 -15.37 -37.03
C LEU A 131 -36.07 -15.24 -36.28
N THR A 132 -34.98 -14.93 -36.99
CA THR A 132 -33.65 -14.73 -36.35
C THR A 132 -33.65 -13.51 -35.42
N SER A 133 -34.42 -12.48 -35.74
CA SER A 133 -34.53 -11.26 -34.91
C SER A 133 -35.38 -11.45 -33.67
N ILE A 134 -36.29 -12.44 -33.64
CA ILE A 134 -37.17 -12.72 -32.48
C ILE A 134 -36.50 -13.63 -31.45
N VAL A 135 -35.55 -14.47 -31.85
CA VAL A 135 -34.83 -15.40 -30.96
C VAL A 135 -34.22 -14.70 -29.73
N PRO A 136 -33.53 -13.54 -29.83
CA PRO A 136 -32.99 -12.83 -28.67
C PRO A 136 -34.06 -12.42 -27.66
N PHE A 137 -35.23 -11.96 -28.14
CA PHE A 137 -36.34 -11.54 -27.27
C PHE A 137 -36.99 -12.73 -26.56
N VAL A 138 -37.13 -13.87 -27.25
CA VAL A 138 -37.66 -15.11 -26.65
C VAL A 138 -36.71 -15.63 -25.57
N ILE A 139 -35.39 -15.57 -25.78
CA ILE A 139 -34.40 -15.96 -24.77
C ILE A 139 -34.50 -15.06 -23.54
N ILE A 140 -34.58 -13.73 -23.72
CA ILE A 140 -34.75 -12.78 -22.62
C ILE A 140 -36.07 -13.04 -21.88
N PHE A 141 -37.16 -13.31 -22.60
CA PHE A 141 -38.47 -13.58 -22.00
C PHE A 141 -38.47 -14.86 -21.16
N ILE A 142 -37.87 -15.95 -21.65
CA ILE A 142 -37.73 -17.21 -20.90
C ILE A 142 -36.84 -17.01 -19.67
N LEU A 143 -35.73 -16.27 -19.82
CA LEU A 143 -34.82 -15.98 -18.71
C LEU A 143 -35.46 -15.09 -17.64
N PHE A 144 -36.27 -14.11 -18.06
CA PHE A 144 -37.03 -13.22 -17.17
C PHE A 144 -38.13 -13.97 -16.41
N PHE A 145 -38.89 -14.84 -17.10
CA PHE A 145 -39.90 -15.70 -16.47
C PHE A 145 -39.27 -16.69 -15.49
N PHE A 146 -38.08 -17.22 -15.81
CA PHE A 146 -37.37 -18.14 -14.91
C PHE A 146 -36.80 -17.42 -13.68
N LEU A 147 -36.24 -16.20 -13.82
CA LEU A 147 -35.80 -15.35 -12.70
C LEU A 147 -36.95 -15.00 -11.75
N MET A 148 -38.14 -14.70 -12.27
CA MET A 148 -39.32 -14.47 -11.43
C MET A 148 -39.83 -15.75 -10.76
N SER A 149 -39.81 -16.90 -11.45
CA SER A 149 -40.25 -18.15 -10.80
C SER A 149 -39.26 -18.62 -9.71
N GLN A 150 -37.99 -18.22 -9.79
CA GLN A 150 -37.00 -18.46 -8.75
C GLN A 150 -37.10 -17.48 -7.56
N SER A 151 -37.69 -16.29 -7.74
CA SER A 151 -37.89 -15.33 -6.64
C SER A 151 -39.12 -15.67 -5.77
N GLN A 152 -40.14 -16.32 -6.33
CA GLN A 152 -41.38 -16.65 -5.60
C GLN A 152 -41.40 -18.06 -4.99
N GLY A 153 -40.49 -18.96 -5.40
CA GLY A 153 -40.35 -20.32 -4.87
C GLY A 153 -39.09 -20.51 -4.02
N GLY A 154 -39.12 -20.11 -2.74
CA GLY A 154 -38.16 -20.58 -1.73
C GLY A 154 -36.83 -19.84 -1.59
N GLY A 155 -36.78 -18.53 -1.85
CA GLY A 155 -35.54 -17.73 -1.77
C GLY A 155 -35.69 -16.29 -1.25
N GLY A 156 -36.79 -15.94 -0.57
CA GLY A 156 -37.09 -14.59 -0.10
C GLY A 156 -36.11 -13.98 0.93
N GLY A 157 -35.13 -14.75 1.41
CA GLY A 157 -34.12 -14.26 2.37
C GLY A 157 -32.96 -13.48 1.74
N LYS A 158 -32.71 -13.59 0.42
CA LYS A 158 -31.50 -13.01 -0.19
C LYS A 158 -31.62 -11.51 -0.50
N VAL A 159 -32.81 -11.01 -0.79
CA VAL A 159 -33.03 -9.56 -1.03
C VAL A 159 -33.16 -8.78 0.29
N MET A 160 -33.68 -9.40 1.35
CA MET A 160 -33.74 -8.81 2.71
C MET A 160 -32.42 -8.90 3.50
N SER A 161 -31.42 -9.66 3.01
CA SER A 161 -30.12 -9.79 3.69
C SER A 161 -29.10 -8.72 3.28
N PHE A 162 -29.41 -7.81 2.34
CA PHE A 162 -28.48 -6.79 1.88
C PHE A 162 -28.17 -5.72 2.94
N GLY A 163 -29.12 -5.46 3.85
CA GLY A 163 -29.00 -4.43 4.91
C GLY A 163 -28.46 -4.94 6.25
N LYS A 164 -28.17 -6.24 6.40
CA LYS A 164 -27.61 -6.79 7.64
C LYS A 164 -26.12 -6.46 7.77
N SER A 165 -25.70 -6.15 8.99
CA SER A 165 -24.30 -5.92 9.35
C SER A 165 -23.48 -7.19 9.12
N LYS A 166 -22.32 -7.05 8.48
CA LYS A 166 -21.34 -8.14 8.30
C LYS A 166 -20.39 -8.26 9.50
N ALA A 167 -20.62 -7.51 10.58
CA ALA A 167 -19.75 -7.50 11.74
C ALA A 167 -19.60 -8.92 12.32
N LYS A 168 -18.35 -9.35 12.47
CA LYS A 168 -18.03 -10.65 13.04
C LYS A 168 -18.08 -10.52 14.56
N LEU A 169 -19.01 -11.23 15.19
CA LEU A 169 -19.04 -11.38 16.64
C LEU A 169 -17.91 -12.36 17.00
N TYR A 170 -16.87 -11.85 17.67
CA TYR A 170 -15.84 -12.70 18.23
C TYR A 170 -16.38 -13.37 19.49
N ASN A 171 -16.88 -14.60 19.34
CA ASN A 171 -17.27 -15.43 20.49
C ASN A 171 -16.03 -15.99 21.20
N ASP A 172 -16.21 -16.19 22.51
CA ASP A 172 -15.25 -16.46 23.58
C ASP A 172 -14.30 -17.69 23.43
N ASP A 173 -14.34 -18.40 22.30
CA ASP A 173 -13.70 -19.71 22.10
C ASP A 173 -12.32 -19.68 21.41
N LYS A 174 -11.80 -18.50 21.04
CA LYS A 174 -10.44 -18.36 20.48
C LYS A 174 -9.59 -17.47 21.37
N LYS A 175 -8.37 -17.95 21.72
CA LYS A 175 -7.30 -17.27 22.48
C LYS A 175 -7.58 -15.77 22.69
N LYS A 176 -8.08 -15.40 23.88
CA LYS A 176 -8.33 -14.00 24.25
C LYS A 176 -6.99 -13.27 24.28
N VAL A 177 -6.81 -12.30 23.40
CA VAL A 177 -5.66 -11.39 23.42
C VAL A 177 -5.80 -10.51 24.68
N ARG A 178 -4.73 -10.35 25.45
CA ARG A 178 -4.69 -9.51 26.66
C ARG A 178 -3.63 -8.42 26.53
N PHE A 179 -3.59 -7.49 27.47
CA PHE A 179 -2.54 -6.45 27.51
C PHE A 179 -1.12 -7.04 27.63
N THR A 180 -0.98 -8.26 28.15
CA THR A 180 0.31 -8.98 28.18
C THR A 180 0.84 -9.39 26.81
N ASP A 181 -0.01 -9.38 25.79
CA ASP A 181 0.32 -9.69 24.40
C ASP A 181 0.57 -8.41 23.58
N VAL A 182 0.39 -7.23 24.18
CA VAL A 182 0.65 -5.92 23.55
C VAL A 182 1.83 -5.27 24.26
N ALA A 183 2.93 -5.10 23.53
CA ALA A 183 4.17 -4.51 24.03
C ALA A 183 4.51 -3.20 23.30
N GLY A 184 5.29 -2.34 23.96
CA GLY A 184 5.76 -1.08 23.39
C GLY A 184 4.71 0.02 23.25
N ALA A 185 3.59 -0.12 23.96
CA ALA A 185 2.49 0.86 24.00
C ALA A 185 1.99 1.02 25.46
N ASP A 186 2.91 1.26 26.39
CA ASP A 186 2.61 1.24 27.83
C ASP A 186 1.76 2.45 28.26
N GLU A 187 2.02 3.62 27.68
CA GLU A 187 1.25 4.85 27.93
C GLU A 187 -0.18 4.71 27.39
N GLU A 188 -0.33 4.22 26.16
CA GLU A 188 -1.62 4.02 25.52
C GLU A 188 -2.44 2.93 26.22
N LYS A 189 -1.77 1.89 26.73
CA LYS A 189 -2.42 0.88 27.59
C LYS A 189 -2.96 1.53 28.86
N GLN A 190 -2.17 2.38 29.53
CA GLN A 190 -2.58 3.04 30.77
C GLN A 190 -3.86 3.87 30.58
N GLU A 191 -3.97 4.62 29.47
CA GLU A 191 -5.19 5.36 29.13
C GLU A 191 -6.41 4.45 28.91
N LEU A 192 -6.18 3.25 28.37
CA LEU A 192 -7.24 2.27 28.11
C LEU A 192 -7.60 1.43 29.35
N VAL A 193 -6.80 1.44 30.41
CA VAL A 193 -7.15 0.77 31.68
C VAL A 193 -8.43 1.36 32.27
N GLU A 194 -8.64 2.66 32.16
CA GLU A 194 -9.88 3.32 32.62
C GLU A 194 -11.11 2.78 31.88
N VAL A 195 -10.98 2.56 30.57
CA VAL A 195 -12.04 2.00 29.71
C VAL A 195 -12.35 0.56 30.12
N VAL A 196 -11.32 -0.23 30.44
CA VAL A 196 -11.47 -1.61 30.94
C VAL A 196 -12.16 -1.62 32.30
N GLU A 197 -11.74 -0.77 33.24
CA GLU A 197 -12.30 -0.72 34.58
C GLU A 197 -13.80 -0.33 34.53
N PHE A 198 -14.16 0.60 33.66
CA PHE A 198 -15.55 0.95 33.44
C PHE A 198 -16.39 -0.21 32.91
N LEU A 199 -15.88 -0.97 31.93
CA LEU A 199 -16.60 -2.15 31.41
C LEU A 199 -16.76 -3.25 32.46
N LYS A 200 -15.83 -3.34 33.43
CA LYS A 200 -15.89 -4.28 34.55
C LYS A 200 -16.85 -3.83 35.65
N ASP A 201 -16.81 -2.57 36.04
CA ASP A 201 -17.68 -1.99 37.08
C ASP A 201 -18.23 -0.61 36.67
N PRO A 202 -19.32 -0.55 35.90
CA PRO A 202 -19.93 0.71 35.48
C PRO A 202 -20.49 1.55 36.64
N ARG A 203 -20.84 0.91 37.77
CA ARG A 203 -21.54 1.56 38.89
C ARG A 203 -20.61 2.52 39.63
N LYS A 204 -19.36 2.09 39.83
CA LYS A 204 -18.30 2.91 40.46
C LYS A 204 -18.18 4.31 39.84
N PHE A 205 -18.30 4.41 38.51
CA PHE A 205 -18.22 5.68 37.79
C PHE A 205 -19.54 6.45 37.77
N ALA A 206 -20.67 5.75 37.66
CA ALA A 206 -22.00 6.35 37.71
C ALA A 206 -22.30 7.02 39.07
N ASP A 207 -21.88 6.39 40.17
CA ASP A 207 -22.07 6.90 41.54
C ASP A 207 -21.30 8.21 41.80
N LEU A 208 -20.18 8.41 41.09
CA LEU A 208 -19.36 9.63 41.15
C LEU A 208 -19.82 10.70 40.15
N GLY A 209 -20.84 10.42 39.34
CA GLY A 209 -21.33 11.34 38.30
C GLY A 209 -20.35 11.54 37.13
N ALA A 210 -19.35 10.67 36.99
CA ALA A 210 -18.39 10.73 35.90
C ALA A 210 -19.08 10.41 34.57
N ARG A 211 -18.86 11.25 33.55
CA ARG A 211 -19.36 10.98 32.19
C ARG A 211 -18.38 10.09 31.46
N ILE A 212 -18.90 8.99 30.92
CA ILE A 212 -18.09 7.98 30.25
C ILE A 212 -17.82 8.42 28.81
N PRO A 213 -16.58 8.27 28.32
CA PRO A 213 -16.29 8.49 26.91
C PRO A 213 -17.06 7.47 26.07
N LYS A 214 -17.95 7.96 25.20
CA LYS A 214 -18.74 7.08 24.31
C LYS A 214 -17.87 6.46 23.21
N GLY A 215 -16.80 7.15 22.84
CA GLY A 215 -15.90 6.75 21.77
C GLY A 215 -14.44 7.08 22.08
N VAL A 216 -13.56 6.16 21.70
CA VAL A 216 -12.11 6.31 21.72
C VAL A 216 -11.60 6.18 20.28
N LEU A 217 -10.78 7.13 19.84
CA LEU A 217 -10.13 7.10 18.53
C LEU A 217 -8.64 6.78 18.72
N LEU A 218 -8.20 5.64 18.17
CA LEU A 218 -6.80 5.25 18.07
C LEU A 218 -6.22 5.81 16.77
N VAL A 219 -5.27 6.74 16.88
CA VAL A 219 -4.63 7.41 15.74
C VAL A 219 -3.18 6.99 15.67
N GLY A 220 -2.66 6.63 14.51
CA GLY A 220 -1.22 6.39 14.37
C GLY A 220 -0.86 5.69 13.08
N PRO A 221 0.43 5.51 12.77
CA PRO A 221 0.85 4.87 11.53
C PRO A 221 0.36 3.41 11.43
N PRO A 222 0.29 2.84 10.21
CA PRO A 222 -0.08 1.44 10.04
C PRO A 222 0.92 0.52 10.75
N GLY A 223 0.45 -0.63 11.23
CA GLY A 223 1.33 -1.63 11.84
C GLY A 223 1.72 -1.39 13.31
N THR A 224 1.22 -0.34 13.97
CA THR A 224 1.48 -0.07 15.40
C THR A 224 0.60 -0.86 16.38
N GLY A 225 -0.24 -1.77 15.89
CA GLY A 225 -1.03 -2.66 16.74
C GLY A 225 -2.35 -2.06 17.26
N LYS A 226 -2.90 -1.01 16.64
CA LYS A 226 -4.21 -0.42 17.01
C LYS A 226 -5.34 -1.46 17.14
N THR A 227 -5.48 -2.36 16.17
CA THR A 227 -6.47 -3.45 16.18
C THR A 227 -6.19 -4.49 17.26
N LEU A 228 -4.91 -4.73 17.57
CA LEU A 228 -4.48 -5.64 18.64
C LEU A 228 -4.80 -5.04 20.02
N LEU A 229 -4.54 -3.74 20.19
CA LEU A 229 -4.81 -2.99 21.41
C LEU A 229 -6.31 -2.96 21.72
N ALA A 230 -7.17 -2.66 20.74
CA ALA A 230 -8.63 -2.71 20.92
C ALA A 230 -9.14 -4.10 21.31
N ARG A 231 -8.56 -5.17 20.75
CA ARG A 231 -8.88 -6.55 21.13
C ARG A 231 -8.41 -6.88 22.55
N ALA A 232 -7.25 -6.37 22.95
CA ALA A 232 -6.71 -6.55 24.29
C ALA A 232 -7.59 -5.89 25.36
N VAL A 233 -8.16 -4.70 25.07
CA VAL A 233 -9.14 -4.04 25.95
C VAL A 233 -10.37 -4.93 26.16
N ALA A 234 -10.93 -5.50 25.09
CA ALA A 234 -12.08 -6.40 25.19
C ALA A 234 -11.74 -7.68 25.98
N GLY A 235 -10.57 -8.27 25.70
CA GLY A 235 -10.10 -9.48 26.38
C GLY A 235 -9.80 -9.26 27.86
N GLU A 236 -9.33 -8.07 28.23
CA GLU A 236 -9.07 -7.69 29.62
C GLU A 236 -10.36 -7.36 30.38
N ALA A 237 -11.32 -6.70 29.73
CA ALA A 237 -12.65 -6.43 30.27
C ALA A 237 -13.55 -7.68 30.31
N GLY A 238 -13.29 -8.69 29.48
CA GLY A 238 -14.08 -9.91 29.39
C GLY A 238 -15.44 -9.70 28.71
N VAL A 239 -15.56 -8.72 27.81
CA VAL A 239 -16.82 -8.36 27.13
C VAL A 239 -16.79 -8.77 25.64
N PRO A 240 -17.96 -8.97 24.99
CA PRO A 240 -18.04 -9.24 23.56
C PRO A 240 -17.38 -8.13 22.71
N PHE A 241 -16.71 -8.56 21.63
CA PHE A 241 -16.01 -7.68 20.70
C PHE A 241 -16.63 -7.79 19.30
N PHE A 242 -17.22 -6.69 18.82
CA PHE A 242 -17.74 -6.55 17.47
C PHE A 242 -16.69 -5.85 16.61
N SER A 243 -16.23 -6.48 15.53
CA SER A 243 -15.25 -5.88 14.62
C SER A 243 -15.84 -5.71 13.22
N ILE A 244 -15.72 -4.51 12.68
CA ILE A 244 -16.11 -4.14 11.32
C ILE A 244 -15.06 -3.21 10.71
N SER A 245 -14.86 -3.28 9.39
CA SER A 245 -14.02 -2.31 8.68
C SER A 245 -14.88 -1.13 8.23
N GLY A 246 -14.34 0.09 8.27
CA GLY A 246 -14.99 1.30 7.77
C GLY A 246 -15.37 1.17 6.29
N SER A 247 -14.58 0.44 5.50
CA SER A 247 -14.89 0.16 4.10
C SER A 247 -16.10 -0.77 3.90
N ASP A 248 -16.47 -1.59 4.90
CA ASP A 248 -17.68 -2.45 4.82
C ASP A 248 -18.98 -1.65 4.84
N PHE A 249 -18.91 -0.39 5.26
CA PHE A 249 -20.04 0.53 5.26
C PHE A 249 -20.23 1.27 3.94
N VAL A 250 -19.24 1.24 3.04
CA VAL A 250 -19.28 1.95 1.75
C VAL A 250 -19.66 0.97 0.65
N GLU A 251 -20.86 1.11 0.08
CA GLU A 251 -21.35 0.30 -1.04
C GLU A 251 -21.93 1.14 -2.18
N MET A 252 -22.10 0.51 -3.35
CA MET A 252 -22.66 1.16 -4.55
C MET A 252 -24.15 1.57 -4.41
N PHE A 253 -24.84 1.06 -3.39
CA PHE A 253 -26.27 1.30 -3.18
C PHE A 253 -26.49 2.26 -2.02
N VAL A 254 -27.11 3.40 -2.31
CA VAL A 254 -27.47 4.42 -1.32
C VAL A 254 -28.35 3.80 -0.22
N GLY A 255 -28.01 4.09 1.04
CA GLY A 255 -28.76 3.65 2.22
C GLY A 255 -28.41 2.26 2.76
N VAL A 256 -27.61 1.45 2.05
CA VAL A 256 -27.17 0.14 2.56
C VAL A 256 -26.20 0.31 3.74
N GLY A 257 -25.22 1.21 3.62
CA GLY A 257 -24.30 1.55 4.71
C GLY A 257 -25.03 1.97 5.99
N ALA A 258 -25.96 2.92 5.88
CA ALA A 258 -26.79 3.37 7.00
C ALA A 258 -27.61 2.24 7.66
N SER A 259 -28.16 1.30 6.87
CA SER A 259 -28.87 0.13 7.44
C SER A 259 -27.94 -0.78 8.24
N ARG A 260 -26.70 -0.99 7.79
CA ARG A 260 -25.70 -1.80 8.51
C ARG A 260 -25.26 -1.16 9.80
N VAL A 261 -25.11 0.17 9.82
CA VAL A 261 -24.84 0.92 11.04
C VAL A 261 -25.96 0.66 12.05
N ARG A 262 -27.23 0.80 11.67
CA ARG A 262 -28.37 0.52 12.58
C ARG A 262 -28.35 -0.92 13.12
N ASP A 263 -28.21 -1.91 12.24
CA ASP A 263 -28.18 -3.32 12.64
C ASP A 263 -26.98 -3.63 13.55
N LEU A 264 -25.81 -3.02 13.30
CA LEU A 264 -24.64 -3.14 14.19
C LEU A 264 -24.97 -2.65 15.61
N PHE A 265 -25.56 -1.46 15.73
CA PHE A 265 -25.90 -0.88 17.03
C PHE A 265 -27.06 -1.62 17.73
N GLU A 266 -28.07 -2.10 16.99
CA GLU A 266 -29.12 -2.94 17.56
C GLU A 266 -28.57 -4.26 18.12
N ASN A 267 -27.61 -4.88 17.43
CA ASN A 267 -26.98 -6.11 17.90
C ASN A 267 -26.03 -5.85 19.07
N ALA A 268 -25.32 -4.73 19.09
CA ALA A 268 -24.51 -4.31 20.24
C ALA A 268 -25.37 -4.08 21.49
N LYS A 269 -26.50 -3.36 21.36
CA LYS A 269 -27.46 -3.13 22.44
C LYS A 269 -27.98 -4.43 23.07
N LYS A 270 -28.19 -5.47 22.28
CA LYS A 270 -28.62 -6.80 22.78
C LYS A 270 -27.53 -7.55 23.55
N ASN A 271 -26.25 -7.22 23.33
CA ASN A 271 -25.09 -7.90 23.91
C ASN A 271 -24.28 -6.99 24.86
N ALA A 272 -24.87 -5.89 25.32
CA ALA A 272 -24.22 -4.98 26.26
C ALA A 272 -23.98 -5.65 27.63
N PRO A 273 -22.85 -5.37 28.32
CA PRO A 273 -21.77 -4.48 27.92
C PRO A 273 -20.88 -5.08 26.82
N CYS A 274 -20.48 -4.28 25.82
CA CYS A 274 -19.67 -4.75 24.68
C CYS A 274 -18.83 -3.62 24.06
N ILE A 275 -17.83 -4.01 23.26
CA ILE A 275 -17.01 -3.09 22.47
C ILE A 275 -17.35 -3.21 20.99
N ILE A 276 -17.56 -2.07 20.33
CA ILE A 276 -17.65 -1.95 18.87
C ILE A 276 -16.32 -1.38 18.36
N PHE A 277 -15.59 -2.16 17.58
CA PHE A 277 -14.37 -1.75 16.92
C PHE A 277 -14.59 -1.47 15.43
N ILE A 278 -14.29 -0.25 15.00
CA ILE A 278 -14.34 0.20 13.60
C ILE A 278 -12.91 0.49 13.12
N ASP A 279 -12.36 -0.39 12.30
CA ASP A 279 -11.07 -0.15 11.64
C ASP A 279 -11.24 0.79 10.44
N GLU A 280 -10.20 1.50 10.01
CA GLU A 280 -10.25 2.40 8.84
C GLU A 280 -11.48 3.34 8.82
N ILE A 281 -11.75 3.99 9.96
CA ILE A 281 -12.93 4.88 10.10
C ILE A 281 -12.92 6.02 9.07
N ASP A 282 -11.74 6.39 8.55
CA ASP A 282 -11.56 7.38 7.49
C ASP A 282 -12.22 7.00 6.16
N ALA A 283 -12.58 5.73 5.93
CA ALA A 283 -13.35 5.32 4.77
C ALA A 283 -14.77 5.92 4.73
N VAL A 284 -15.41 6.07 5.90
CA VAL A 284 -16.76 6.68 6.06
C VAL A 284 -16.73 8.05 6.72
N GLY A 285 -15.71 8.33 7.52
CA GLY A 285 -15.59 9.53 8.32
C GLY A 285 -14.91 10.70 7.62
N ARG A 286 -14.62 10.60 6.33
CA ARG A 286 -13.87 11.64 5.59
C ARG A 286 -14.68 12.94 5.45
N GLN A 287 -14.00 14.09 5.58
CA GLN A 287 -14.62 15.40 5.43
C GLN A 287 -15.25 15.58 4.03
N ARG A 288 -16.41 16.25 4.01
CA ARG A 288 -17.21 16.53 2.81
C ARG A 288 -16.40 17.32 1.76
N GLY A 289 -16.58 17.01 0.47
CA GLY A 289 -16.37 18.01 -0.58
C GLY A 289 -15.29 17.83 -1.65
N ALA A 290 -14.80 16.62 -2.01
CA ALA A 290 -14.05 16.53 -3.28
C ALA A 290 -14.16 15.24 -4.10
N GLY A 291 -15.37 14.98 -4.57
CA GLY A 291 -15.56 14.16 -5.76
C GLY A 291 -16.83 14.61 -6.48
N MET A 292 -16.71 15.04 -7.73
CA MET A 292 -17.89 15.15 -8.58
C MET A 292 -18.38 13.73 -8.89
N GLY A 293 -19.39 13.22 -8.17
CA GLY A 293 -20.00 11.92 -8.45
C GLY A 293 -20.81 11.37 -7.27
N GLY A 294 -21.94 10.72 -7.55
CA GLY A 294 -22.95 10.25 -6.59
C GLY A 294 -22.52 9.21 -5.54
N GLY A 295 -21.22 9.00 -5.31
CA GLY A 295 -20.69 8.25 -4.18
C GLY A 295 -20.51 9.09 -2.90
N HIS A 296 -20.85 10.38 -2.92
CA HIS A 296 -20.89 11.21 -1.70
C HIS A 296 -22.15 10.97 -0.88
N ASP A 297 -23.31 10.83 -1.54
CA ASP A 297 -24.59 10.73 -0.84
C ASP A 297 -24.66 9.50 0.08
N GLU A 298 -24.07 8.38 -0.33
CA GLU A 298 -24.04 7.14 0.45
C GLU A 298 -23.12 7.24 1.67
N ARG A 299 -21.92 7.81 1.50
CA ARG A 299 -20.97 8.03 2.59
C ARG A 299 -21.49 9.03 3.60
N GLU A 300 -22.06 10.14 3.12
CA GLU A 300 -22.66 11.16 3.99
C GLU A 300 -23.85 10.60 4.77
N GLN A 301 -24.73 9.83 4.12
CA GLN A 301 -25.87 9.21 4.80
C GLN A 301 -25.40 8.22 5.88
N THR A 302 -24.36 7.43 5.58
CA THR A 302 -23.84 6.44 6.51
C THR A 302 -23.10 7.08 7.67
N LEU A 303 -22.32 8.13 7.42
CA LEU A 303 -21.68 8.95 8.45
C LEU A 303 -22.72 9.58 9.37
N ASN A 304 -23.74 10.25 8.82
CA ASN A 304 -24.80 10.86 9.61
C ASN A 304 -25.55 9.82 10.45
N GLN A 305 -25.79 8.61 9.90
CA GLN A 305 -26.40 7.55 10.69
C GLN A 305 -25.50 7.10 11.84
N LEU A 306 -24.18 7.00 11.63
CA LEU A 306 -23.23 6.68 12.69
C LEU A 306 -23.28 7.74 13.80
N LEU A 307 -23.31 9.03 13.43
CA LEU A 307 -23.44 10.14 14.39
C LEU A 307 -24.74 10.08 15.19
N VAL A 308 -25.87 9.79 14.53
CA VAL A 308 -27.19 9.65 15.17
C VAL A 308 -27.20 8.48 16.16
N GLU A 309 -26.60 7.34 15.80
CA GLU A 309 -26.48 6.23 16.74
C GLU A 309 -25.60 6.64 17.93
N MET A 310 -24.40 7.22 17.69
CA MET A 310 -23.48 7.67 18.76
C MET A 310 -24.14 8.62 19.77
N ASP A 311 -24.96 9.55 19.28
CA ASP A 311 -25.71 10.49 20.12
C ASP A 311 -26.90 9.81 20.83
N GLY A 312 -27.42 8.72 20.26
CA GLY A 312 -28.68 8.06 20.62
C GLY A 312 -28.65 7.10 21.83
N PHE A 313 -27.49 6.66 22.31
CA PHE A 313 -27.40 5.84 23.54
C PHE A 313 -27.18 6.69 24.80
N GLY A 314 -27.84 6.30 25.89
CA GLY A 314 -27.59 6.86 27.22
C GLY A 314 -26.21 6.48 27.74
N GLY A 315 -25.59 7.35 28.56
CA GLY A 315 -24.23 7.10 29.10
C GLY A 315 -24.06 5.81 29.90
N ASN A 316 -25.16 5.15 30.32
CA ASN A 316 -25.17 3.94 31.14
C ASN A 316 -25.43 2.63 30.36
N GLU A 317 -25.49 2.65 29.03
CA GLU A 317 -25.77 1.42 28.25
C GLU A 317 -24.58 0.44 28.18
N GLY A 318 -23.39 0.81 28.68
CA GLY A 318 -22.22 -0.08 28.73
C GLY A 318 -21.63 -0.44 27.37
N ILE A 319 -21.87 0.38 26.36
CA ILE A 319 -21.36 0.21 24.99
C ILE A 319 -20.26 1.24 24.75
N ILE A 320 -19.09 0.79 24.28
CA ILE A 320 -17.96 1.67 23.95
C ILE A 320 -17.56 1.44 22.50
N ILE A 321 -17.36 2.55 21.79
CA ILE A 321 -16.91 2.52 20.40
C ILE A 321 -15.41 2.81 20.37
N ILE A 322 -14.62 1.92 19.80
CA ILE A 322 -13.20 2.15 19.53
C ILE A 322 -13.03 2.23 18.01
N ALA A 323 -12.51 3.34 17.51
CA ALA A 323 -12.20 3.49 16.09
C ALA A 323 -10.69 3.56 15.88
N ALA A 324 -10.19 3.07 14.76
CA ALA A 324 -8.79 3.21 14.36
C ALA A 324 -8.68 3.97 13.04
N THR A 325 -7.72 4.90 12.96
CA THR A 325 -7.36 5.61 11.73
C THR A 325 -5.85 5.79 11.63
N ASN A 326 -5.34 5.83 10.40
CA ASN A 326 -3.98 6.29 10.14
C ASN A 326 -3.92 7.81 9.90
N ARG A 327 -5.07 8.45 9.74
CA ARG A 327 -5.23 9.84 9.30
C ARG A 327 -6.37 10.52 10.06
N ALA A 328 -6.04 11.20 11.15
CA ALA A 328 -7.01 12.01 11.88
C ALA A 328 -7.33 13.33 11.15
N ASP A 329 -6.40 13.84 10.35
CA ASP A 329 -6.48 15.09 9.58
C ASP A 329 -7.65 15.12 8.57
N VAL A 330 -8.02 13.96 8.02
CA VAL A 330 -9.06 13.86 6.98
C VAL A 330 -10.46 13.62 7.54
N LEU A 331 -10.59 13.39 8.84
CA LEU A 331 -11.86 13.06 9.46
C LEU A 331 -12.76 14.30 9.56
N ASP A 332 -14.07 14.09 9.45
CA ASP A 332 -15.07 15.12 9.70
C ASP A 332 -14.96 15.57 11.17
N PRO A 333 -14.75 16.87 11.43
CA PRO A 333 -14.66 17.40 12.79
C PRO A 333 -15.88 17.08 13.66
N ALA A 334 -17.03 16.77 13.05
CA ALA A 334 -18.22 16.32 13.77
C ALA A 334 -17.99 15.02 14.54
N LEU A 335 -17.13 14.10 14.06
CA LEU A 335 -16.80 12.86 14.77
C LEU A 335 -15.99 13.09 16.05
N LEU A 336 -15.19 14.15 16.07
CA LEU A 336 -14.25 14.48 17.16
C LEU A 336 -14.87 15.38 18.24
N ARG A 337 -16.18 15.66 18.16
CA ARG A 337 -16.87 16.49 19.14
C ARG A 337 -17.19 15.71 20.42
N PRO A 338 -17.20 16.38 21.59
CA PRO A 338 -17.64 15.78 22.85
C PRO A 338 -19.01 15.10 22.74
N GLY A 339 -19.14 13.90 23.32
CA GLY A 339 -20.24 12.96 23.17
C GLY A 339 -20.05 11.90 22.07
N ARG A 340 -18.95 11.92 21.32
CA ARG A 340 -18.64 11.00 20.21
C ARG A 340 -17.25 10.39 20.41
N PHE A 341 -16.25 10.71 19.58
CA PHE A 341 -14.86 10.33 19.83
C PHE A 341 -14.17 11.36 20.73
N ASP A 342 -14.48 11.26 22.01
CA ASP A 342 -14.08 12.22 23.03
C ASP A 342 -12.62 12.06 23.44
N ARG A 343 -12.11 10.83 23.35
CA ARG A 343 -10.72 10.50 23.66
C ARG A 343 -9.99 10.13 22.38
N GLN A 344 -8.85 10.79 22.15
CA GLN A 344 -7.95 10.48 21.06
C GLN A 344 -6.64 9.99 21.68
N ILE A 345 -6.25 8.78 21.33
CA ILE A 345 -5.01 8.15 21.81
C ILE A 345 -4.11 7.99 20.60
N MET A 346 -2.96 8.65 20.64
CA MET A 346 -1.92 8.53 19.63
C MET A 346 -1.14 7.24 19.91
N VAL A 347 -1.09 6.34 18.93
CA VAL A 347 -0.38 5.05 18.98
C VAL A 347 0.76 5.11 17.97
N ASP A 348 1.87 5.64 18.42
CA ASP A 348 3.04 5.89 17.58
C ASP A 348 3.92 4.65 17.41
N ARG A 349 5.03 4.82 16.69
CA ARG A 349 6.02 3.75 16.53
C ARG A 349 6.76 3.53 17.85
N PRO A 350 7.06 2.27 18.22
CA PRO A 350 7.73 1.97 19.48
C PRO A 350 9.15 2.54 19.54
N ASP A 351 9.55 2.96 20.73
CA ASP A 351 10.92 3.34 21.10
C ASP A 351 11.84 2.10 21.17
N VAL A 352 13.13 2.29 21.47
CA VAL A 352 14.10 1.17 21.56
C VAL A 352 13.63 0.09 22.55
N LYS A 353 13.14 0.49 23.73
CA LYS A 353 12.65 -0.46 24.75
C LYS A 353 11.37 -1.16 24.32
N GLY A 354 10.46 -0.42 23.68
CA GLY A 354 9.23 -0.93 23.10
C GLY A 354 9.50 -1.93 21.99
N ARG A 355 10.46 -1.66 21.09
CA ARG A 355 10.88 -2.59 20.03
C ARG A 355 11.45 -3.88 20.61
N GLU A 356 12.28 -3.80 21.65
CA GLU A 356 12.79 -4.97 22.37
C GLU A 356 11.64 -5.79 22.98
N ALA A 357 10.67 -5.12 23.61
CA ALA A 357 9.51 -5.77 24.22
C ALA A 357 8.61 -6.44 23.17
N VAL A 358 8.37 -5.79 22.03
CA VAL A 358 7.62 -6.34 20.88
C VAL A 358 8.34 -7.57 20.32
N LEU A 359 9.66 -7.47 20.08
CA LEU A 359 10.47 -8.61 19.63
C LEU A 359 10.35 -9.77 20.61
N ARG A 360 10.40 -9.51 21.93
CA ARG A 360 10.25 -10.54 22.97
C ARG A 360 8.89 -11.23 22.94
N VAL A 361 7.79 -10.50 22.67
CA VAL A 361 6.44 -11.09 22.55
C VAL A 361 6.35 -12.01 21.33
N HIS A 362 6.82 -11.55 20.16
CA HIS A 362 6.77 -12.33 18.93
C HIS A 362 7.81 -13.47 18.90
N ALA A 363 8.87 -13.38 19.69
CA ALA A 363 9.88 -14.43 19.89
C ALA A 363 9.36 -15.64 20.67
N ARG A 364 8.32 -15.51 21.52
CA ARG A 364 7.84 -16.60 22.41
C ARG A 364 7.50 -17.90 21.68
N ASN A 365 7.05 -17.82 20.43
CA ASN A 365 6.65 -18.98 19.64
C ASN A 365 7.72 -19.42 18.62
N LYS A 366 8.96 -18.91 18.72
CA LYS A 366 10.04 -19.18 17.77
C LYS A 366 11.27 -19.75 18.50
N PRO A 367 11.92 -20.80 17.95
CA PRO A 367 13.14 -21.35 18.53
C PRO A 367 14.32 -20.42 18.22
N LEU A 368 14.76 -19.63 19.20
CA LEU A 368 15.93 -18.76 19.11
C LEU A 368 17.10 -19.37 19.87
N VAL A 369 18.31 -19.23 19.33
CA VAL A 369 19.54 -19.59 20.05
C VAL A 369 19.74 -18.63 21.23
N LYS A 370 20.28 -19.12 22.36
CA LYS A 370 20.52 -18.29 23.57
C LYS A 370 21.46 -17.10 23.35
N SER A 371 22.31 -17.14 22.33
CA SER A 371 23.25 -16.08 21.99
C SER A 371 22.60 -14.89 21.26
N VAL A 372 21.30 -14.99 20.90
CA VAL A 372 20.59 -13.91 20.22
C VAL A 372 20.33 -12.75 21.18
N ASP A 373 20.88 -11.58 20.84
CA ASP A 373 20.60 -10.33 21.54
C ASP A 373 19.51 -9.52 20.81
N LEU A 374 18.28 -9.58 21.35
CA LEU A 374 17.16 -8.81 20.83
C LEU A 374 17.32 -7.29 21.05
N LYS A 375 18.13 -6.87 22.02
CA LYS A 375 18.40 -5.45 22.27
C LYS A 375 19.24 -4.85 21.15
N ALA A 376 20.25 -5.58 20.69
CA ALA A 376 21.05 -5.20 19.52
C ALA A 376 20.18 -5.07 18.26
N ILE A 377 19.22 -5.97 18.03
CA ILE A 377 18.27 -5.86 16.91
C ILE A 377 17.33 -4.66 17.07
N ALA A 378 16.82 -4.39 18.27
CA ALA A 378 15.96 -3.24 18.53
C ALA A 378 16.67 -1.90 18.25
N GLN A 379 17.98 -1.80 18.55
CA GLN A 379 18.80 -0.64 18.20
C GLN A 379 19.02 -0.53 16.68
N ARG A 380 19.13 -1.66 15.98
CA ARG A 380 19.34 -1.73 14.52
C ARG A 380 18.09 -1.49 13.68
N THR A 381 16.92 -1.36 14.31
CA THR A 381 15.62 -1.24 13.63
C THR A 381 14.88 0.07 13.97
N PRO A 382 15.54 1.24 13.92
CA PRO A 382 14.88 2.50 14.23
C PRO A 382 13.72 2.75 13.27
N GLY A 383 12.60 3.21 13.81
CA GLY A 383 11.40 3.51 13.04
C GLY A 383 10.62 2.29 12.54
N PHE A 384 10.97 1.06 12.92
CA PHE A 384 10.16 -0.12 12.61
C PHE A 384 8.85 -0.10 13.42
N SER A 385 7.73 -0.44 12.78
CA SER A 385 6.47 -0.68 13.47
C SER A 385 6.44 -2.07 14.11
N GLY A 386 5.47 -2.33 14.99
CA GLY A 386 5.32 -3.65 15.60
C GLY A 386 5.10 -4.76 14.56
N ALA A 387 4.36 -4.46 13.50
CA ALA A 387 4.17 -5.36 12.36
C ALA A 387 5.47 -5.61 11.57
N ASP A 388 6.34 -4.60 11.43
CA ASP A 388 7.64 -4.77 10.76
C ASP A 388 8.57 -5.67 11.57
N LEU A 389 8.55 -5.55 12.90
CA LEU A 389 9.32 -6.41 13.80
C LEU A 389 8.80 -7.85 13.81
N GLU A 390 7.49 -8.04 13.79
CA GLU A 390 6.88 -9.36 13.61
C GLU A 390 7.32 -9.98 12.28
N ASN A 391 7.29 -9.19 11.20
CA ASN A 391 7.71 -9.64 9.89
C ASN A 391 9.21 -9.97 9.85
N LEU A 392 10.07 -9.19 10.50
CA LEU A 392 11.51 -9.47 10.62
C LEU A 392 11.76 -10.84 11.28
N LEU A 393 11.12 -11.11 12.42
CA LEU A 393 11.25 -12.42 13.09
C LEU A 393 10.64 -13.56 12.27
N ASN A 394 9.64 -13.27 11.45
CA ASN A 394 9.09 -14.25 10.52
C ASN A 394 10.05 -14.56 9.37
N GLU A 395 10.63 -13.54 8.75
CA GLU A 395 11.64 -13.69 7.70
C GLU A 395 12.89 -14.40 8.24
N ALA A 396 13.33 -14.11 9.46
CA ALA A 396 14.46 -14.81 10.09
C ALA A 396 14.17 -16.31 10.24
N ALA A 397 12.96 -16.67 10.67
CA ALA A 397 12.53 -18.07 10.72
C ALA A 397 12.52 -18.73 9.33
N LEU A 398 12.11 -18.00 8.29
CA LEU A 398 12.13 -18.50 6.90
C LEU A 398 13.56 -18.60 6.32
N VAL A 399 14.51 -17.76 6.75
CA VAL A 399 15.92 -17.86 6.40
C VAL A 399 16.54 -19.09 7.07
N ALA A 400 16.31 -19.26 8.38
CA ALA A 400 16.77 -20.42 9.14
C ALA A 400 16.21 -21.73 8.55
N ALA A 401 14.91 -21.76 8.25
CA ALA A 401 14.25 -22.92 7.65
C ALA A 401 14.78 -23.25 6.24
N ARG A 402 15.12 -22.25 5.43
CA ARG A 402 15.75 -22.46 4.10
C ARG A 402 17.15 -23.04 4.19
N SER A 403 17.84 -22.80 5.30
CA SER A 403 19.16 -23.36 5.60
C SER A 403 19.09 -24.67 6.39
N ASP A 404 17.90 -25.27 6.52
CA ASP A 404 17.62 -26.47 7.30
C ASP A 404 18.07 -26.38 8.79
N LYS A 405 18.14 -25.17 9.35
CA LYS A 405 18.46 -24.93 10.76
C LYS A 405 17.24 -25.22 11.64
N LYS A 406 17.48 -25.72 12.86
CA LYS A 406 16.42 -25.98 13.87
C LYS A 406 16.13 -24.78 14.77
N GLU A 407 17.10 -23.90 14.94
CA GLU A 407 17.04 -22.70 15.77
C GLU A 407 17.51 -21.51 14.94
N ILE A 408 16.96 -20.34 15.23
CA ILE A 408 17.26 -19.07 14.57
C ILE A 408 18.44 -18.42 15.30
N ASP A 409 19.50 -18.09 14.56
CA ASP A 409 20.68 -17.41 15.09
C ASP A 409 20.72 -15.91 14.73
N MET A 410 21.77 -15.20 15.18
CA MET A 410 21.94 -13.77 14.90
C MET A 410 22.17 -13.49 13.41
N SER A 411 22.83 -14.39 12.68
CA SER A 411 23.07 -14.23 11.24
C SER A 411 21.77 -14.31 10.42
N ASP A 412 20.83 -15.15 10.84
CA ASP A 412 19.50 -15.26 10.22
C ASP A 412 18.67 -13.99 10.49
N LEU A 413 18.81 -13.38 11.67
CA LEU A 413 18.18 -12.11 12.02
C LEU A 413 18.76 -10.93 11.24
N ASP A 414 20.09 -10.89 11.08
CA ASP A 414 20.76 -9.85 10.30
C ASP A 414 20.39 -9.96 8.80
N GLU A 415 20.34 -11.17 8.22
CA GLU A 415 19.86 -11.39 6.85
C GLU A 415 18.36 -11.03 6.70
N ALA A 416 17.54 -11.29 7.72
CA ALA A 416 16.15 -10.90 7.72
C ALA A 416 15.96 -9.38 7.81
N SER A 417 16.74 -8.70 8.64
CA SER A 417 16.74 -7.24 8.74
C SER A 417 17.09 -6.61 7.38
N ASP A 418 18.18 -7.04 6.76
CA ASP A 418 18.59 -6.62 5.42
C ASP A 418 17.46 -6.83 4.38
N ARG A 419 16.75 -7.95 4.50
CA ARG A 419 15.67 -8.33 3.58
C ARG A 419 14.41 -7.49 3.78
N VAL A 420 14.09 -7.09 5.01
CA VAL A 420 12.98 -6.18 5.30
C VAL A 420 13.30 -4.76 4.81
N ILE A 421 14.55 -4.30 4.96
CA ILE A 421 14.97 -2.95 4.57
C ILE A 421 15.15 -2.82 3.05
N ALA A 422 15.95 -3.69 2.43
CA ALA A 422 16.39 -3.55 1.05
C ALA A 422 15.81 -4.62 0.09
N GLY A 423 15.05 -5.58 0.62
CA GLY A 423 14.49 -6.68 -0.15
C GLY A 423 15.46 -7.88 -0.28
N PRO A 424 15.03 -8.95 -0.98
CA PRO A 424 15.82 -10.17 -1.10
C PRO A 424 17.10 -9.94 -1.92
N ALA A 425 18.19 -10.61 -1.51
CA ALA A 425 19.46 -10.61 -2.23
C ALA A 425 19.33 -11.25 -3.63
N LYS A 426 19.84 -10.56 -4.65
CA LYS A 426 19.84 -11.02 -6.04
C LYS A 426 21.16 -11.70 -6.41
N LYS A 427 21.43 -12.87 -5.82
CA LYS A 427 22.67 -13.64 -6.05
C LYS A 427 22.93 -13.99 -7.54
N ASN A 428 21.87 -14.10 -8.35
CA ASN A 428 21.98 -14.46 -9.78
C ASN A 428 22.14 -13.25 -10.72
N ARG A 429 22.15 -12.02 -10.21
CA ARG A 429 22.35 -10.83 -11.05
C ARG A 429 23.83 -10.77 -11.43
N VAL A 430 24.13 -10.99 -12.71
CA VAL A 430 25.48 -10.82 -13.25
C VAL A 430 25.79 -9.31 -13.27
N ILE A 431 26.73 -8.89 -12.42
CA ILE A 431 27.21 -7.51 -12.34
C ILE A 431 28.60 -7.48 -12.98
N SER A 432 28.85 -6.47 -13.84
CA SER A 432 30.18 -6.30 -14.43
C SER A 432 31.21 -5.90 -13.37
N GLU A 433 32.49 -6.26 -13.53
CA GLU A 433 33.52 -5.83 -12.58
C GLU A 433 33.63 -4.30 -12.47
N LYS A 434 33.40 -3.57 -13.58
CA LYS A 434 33.35 -2.10 -13.55
C LYS A 434 32.22 -1.60 -12.65
N GLU A 435 31.01 -2.14 -12.83
CA GLU A 435 29.83 -1.75 -12.02
C GLU A 435 30.01 -2.12 -10.55
N ARG A 436 30.50 -3.34 -10.26
CA ARG A 436 30.79 -3.78 -8.89
C ARG A 436 31.83 -2.88 -8.22
N ARG A 437 32.87 -2.48 -8.97
CA ARG A 437 33.87 -1.51 -8.51
C ARG A 437 33.23 -0.15 -8.24
N THR A 438 32.42 0.37 -9.14
CA THR A 438 31.78 1.68 -8.93
C THR A 438 30.89 1.66 -7.68
N VAL A 439 30.09 0.61 -7.47
CA VAL A 439 29.29 0.44 -6.25
C VAL A 439 30.17 0.40 -5.00
N ALA A 440 31.27 -0.35 -5.00
CA ALA A 440 32.15 -0.42 -3.82
C ALA A 440 32.73 0.95 -3.41
N TYR A 441 33.14 1.77 -4.38
CA TYR A 441 33.64 3.12 -4.08
C TYR A 441 32.51 4.09 -3.71
N HIS A 442 31.31 3.91 -4.29
CA HIS A 442 30.12 4.67 -3.91
C HIS A 442 29.75 4.41 -2.45
N GLU A 443 29.57 3.15 -2.07
CA GLU A 443 29.24 2.76 -0.68
C GLU A 443 30.37 3.12 0.29
N GLY A 444 31.63 2.96 -0.13
CA GLY A 444 32.79 3.43 0.65
C GLY A 444 32.77 4.94 0.89
N GLY A 445 32.22 5.73 -0.04
CA GLY A 445 32.08 7.19 0.10
C GLY A 445 31.13 7.57 1.22
N HIS A 446 29.97 6.91 1.28
CA HIS A 446 29.03 7.03 2.39
C HIS A 446 29.68 6.70 3.73
N VAL A 447 30.41 5.58 3.79
CA VAL A 447 31.09 5.13 5.01
C VAL A 447 32.13 6.13 5.50
N ILE A 448 33.01 6.63 4.63
CA ILE A 448 34.05 7.58 5.04
C ILE A 448 33.44 8.87 5.58
N VAL A 449 32.45 9.43 4.90
CA VAL A 449 31.79 10.65 5.36
C VAL A 449 31.09 10.41 6.70
N GLY A 450 30.40 9.29 6.88
CA GLY A 450 29.75 8.94 8.15
C GLY A 450 30.72 8.61 9.29
N MET A 451 31.93 8.15 9.00
CA MET A 451 32.97 7.91 10.02
C MET A 451 33.61 9.22 10.49
N VAL A 452 33.74 10.21 9.60
CA VAL A 452 34.31 11.53 9.92
C VAL A 452 33.27 12.45 10.56
N LEU A 453 32.02 12.40 10.11
CA LEU A 453 30.89 13.19 10.62
C LEU A 453 30.05 12.33 11.55
N ASP A 454 30.51 12.17 12.79
CA ASP A 454 29.88 11.26 13.75
C ASP A 454 28.77 11.90 14.59
N GLU A 455 28.46 13.19 14.40
CA GLU A 455 27.45 13.91 15.19
C GLU A 455 26.04 13.31 15.01
N ALA A 456 25.63 13.02 13.77
CA ALA A 456 24.25 12.64 13.46
C ALA A 456 24.01 11.13 13.38
N GLU A 457 24.84 10.40 12.64
CA GLU A 457 24.63 8.98 12.33
C GLU A 457 25.97 8.21 12.42
N VAL A 458 25.90 6.94 12.84
CA VAL A 458 27.03 6.02 12.91
C VAL A 458 26.89 4.95 11.85
N VAL A 459 28.01 4.59 11.23
CA VAL A 459 28.05 3.51 10.24
C VAL A 459 27.97 2.16 10.95
N HIS A 460 26.91 1.40 10.67
CA HIS A 460 26.71 0.08 11.26
C HIS A 460 27.15 -1.06 10.35
N LYS A 461 26.87 -0.95 9.06
CA LYS A 461 27.13 -1.99 8.08
C LYS A 461 27.18 -1.40 6.69
N VAL A 462 28.01 -1.96 5.82
CA VAL A 462 28.04 -1.63 4.40
C VAL A 462 28.11 -2.90 3.58
N THR A 463 27.37 -2.97 2.48
CA THR A 463 27.39 -4.12 1.58
C THR A 463 27.27 -3.70 0.11
N ILE A 464 28.00 -4.42 -0.75
CA ILE A 464 27.93 -4.27 -2.21
C ILE A 464 27.09 -5.39 -2.87
N VAL A 465 26.39 -6.18 -2.05
CA VAL A 465 25.52 -7.24 -2.54
C VAL A 465 24.21 -6.62 -3.04
N PRO A 466 23.82 -6.85 -4.31
CA PRO A 466 22.61 -6.24 -4.87
C PRO A 466 21.36 -6.78 -4.18
N ARG A 467 20.52 -5.89 -3.64
CA ARG A 467 19.24 -6.20 -3.01
C ARG A 467 18.12 -5.38 -3.63
N GLY A 468 17.02 -6.02 -3.99
CA GLY A 468 15.87 -5.32 -4.56
C GLY A 468 16.25 -4.48 -5.81
N GLN A 469 16.10 -3.16 -5.71
CA GLN A 469 16.52 -2.20 -6.74
C GLN A 469 17.92 -1.60 -6.50
N ALA A 470 18.48 -1.75 -5.30
CA ALA A 470 19.77 -1.21 -4.91
C ALA A 470 20.95 -2.08 -5.42
N GLY A 471 22.03 -1.42 -5.83
CA GLY A 471 23.29 -2.07 -6.25
C GLY A 471 24.19 -2.44 -5.06
N GLY A 472 24.14 -1.62 -4.02
CA GLY A 472 24.73 -1.78 -2.69
C GLY A 472 23.96 -0.88 -1.73
N TYR A 473 24.28 -0.91 -0.44
CA TYR A 473 23.78 0.07 0.52
C TYR A 473 24.66 0.12 1.77
N ALA A 474 24.75 1.30 2.37
CA ALA A 474 25.28 1.54 3.70
C ALA A 474 24.14 1.78 4.70
N VAL A 475 24.18 1.07 5.83
CA VAL A 475 23.26 1.28 6.94
C VAL A 475 23.91 2.24 7.93
N MET A 476 23.42 3.47 7.93
CA MET A 476 23.73 4.49 8.93
C MET A 476 22.57 4.56 9.92
N LEU A 477 22.87 4.48 11.21
CA LEU A 477 21.86 4.58 12.27
C LEU A 477 22.16 5.79 13.16
N PRO A 478 21.14 6.49 13.65
CA PRO A 478 21.36 7.57 14.60
C PRO A 478 21.97 7.02 15.89
N LYS A 479 22.85 7.82 16.54
CA LYS A 479 23.45 7.45 17.85
C LYS A 479 22.37 7.22 18.91
N GLU A 480 21.31 8.02 18.87
CA GLU A 480 20.20 8.00 19.80
C GLU A 480 18.89 8.28 19.03
N ASP A 481 17.80 7.64 19.43
CA ASP A 481 16.44 7.94 18.92
C ASP A 481 16.00 9.31 19.49
N ARG A 482 16.50 10.41 18.90
CA ARG A 482 16.19 11.79 19.29
C ARG A 482 15.11 12.40 18.41
N PHE A 483 14.20 13.15 19.05
CA PHE A 483 13.15 13.91 18.36
C PHE A 483 13.64 15.26 17.82
N LEU A 484 14.64 15.87 18.46
CA LEU A 484 15.15 17.19 18.11
C LEU A 484 16.49 17.05 17.39
N MET A 485 16.59 17.60 16.18
CA MET A 485 17.82 17.65 15.39
C MET A 485 18.29 19.09 15.22
N THR A 486 19.60 19.31 15.34
CA THR A 486 20.23 20.61 15.13
C THR A 486 20.51 20.87 13.65
N LYS A 487 20.70 22.14 13.27
CA LYS A 487 21.11 22.51 11.90
C LYS A 487 22.41 21.80 11.49
N ALA A 488 23.37 21.63 12.41
CA ALA A 488 24.64 20.97 12.13
C ALA A 488 24.44 19.48 11.81
N GLU A 489 23.68 18.76 12.64
CA GLU A 489 23.37 17.33 12.42
C GLU A 489 22.65 17.10 11.09
N LEU A 490 21.70 17.98 10.73
CA LEU A 490 21.00 17.89 9.45
C LEU A 490 21.93 18.14 8.26
N MET A 491 22.86 19.09 8.38
CA MET A 491 23.89 19.33 7.36
C MET A 491 24.83 18.15 7.22
N ASP A 492 25.21 17.51 8.32
CA ASP A 492 26.04 16.29 8.32
C ASP A 492 25.31 15.14 7.64
N ARG A 493 24.01 14.97 7.90
CA ARG A 493 23.17 13.98 7.24
C ARG A 493 23.08 14.20 5.73
N ILE A 494 22.88 15.44 5.28
CA ILE A 494 22.91 15.79 3.86
C ILE A 494 24.29 15.49 3.26
N THR A 495 25.37 15.80 3.99
CA THR A 495 26.74 15.53 3.55
C THR A 495 26.99 14.02 3.39
N GLY A 496 26.51 13.20 4.33
CA GLY A 496 26.57 11.73 4.28
C GLY A 496 25.84 11.14 3.08
N LEU A 497 24.64 11.66 2.75
CA LEU A 497 23.88 11.27 1.56
C LEU A 497 24.62 11.63 0.26
N LEU A 498 25.30 12.77 0.20
CA LEU A 498 26.05 13.17 -1.00
C LEU A 498 27.41 12.45 -1.14
N GLY A 499 27.87 11.76 -0.09
CA GLY A 499 29.18 11.09 -0.04
C GLY A 499 29.41 10.08 -1.15
N GLY A 500 28.43 9.24 -1.47
CA GLY A 500 28.58 8.22 -2.52
C GLY A 500 28.80 8.82 -3.90
N ARG A 501 28.02 9.85 -4.26
CA ARG A 501 28.19 10.59 -5.51
C ARG A 501 29.56 11.26 -5.62
N VAL A 502 30.01 11.91 -4.56
CA VAL A 502 31.28 12.62 -4.54
C VAL A 502 32.45 11.64 -4.66
N ALA A 503 32.35 10.48 -4.02
CA ALA A 503 33.36 9.43 -4.13
C ALA A 503 33.53 8.92 -5.56
N GLU A 504 32.44 8.78 -6.32
CA GLU A 504 32.51 8.44 -7.74
C GLU A 504 33.25 9.51 -8.55
N GLU A 505 32.89 10.79 -8.35
CA GLU A 505 33.51 11.92 -9.06
C GLU A 505 35.01 12.00 -8.77
N VAL A 506 35.41 11.92 -7.50
CA VAL A 506 36.82 12.04 -7.09
C VAL A 506 37.65 10.85 -7.57
N THR A 507 37.09 9.63 -7.54
CA THR A 507 37.84 8.42 -7.88
C THR A 507 37.88 8.15 -9.38
N PHE A 508 36.74 8.26 -10.08
CA PHE A 508 36.61 7.85 -11.47
C PHE A 508 36.56 9.02 -12.46
N GLY A 509 36.28 10.25 -11.98
CA GLY A 509 36.02 11.40 -12.86
C GLY A 509 34.75 11.26 -13.70
N GLU A 510 33.95 10.23 -13.44
CA GLU A 510 32.68 9.92 -14.08
C GLU A 510 31.61 9.82 -13.00
N VAL A 511 30.37 10.10 -13.39
CA VAL A 511 29.24 10.12 -12.47
C VAL A 511 28.15 9.15 -12.92
N THR A 512 27.57 8.40 -12.01
CA THR A 512 26.53 7.40 -12.34
C THR A 512 25.11 7.87 -12.04
N THR A 513 24.13 7.07 -12.45
CA THR A 513 22.72 7.24 -12.08
C THR A 513 22.38 6.63 -10.71
N GLY A 514 23.33 5.98 -10.02
CA GLY A 514 23.09 5.27 -8.77
C GLY A 514 22.70 6.19 -7.61
N ALA A 515 23.21 7.43 -7.61
CA ALA A 515 22.99 8.41 -6.54
C ALA A 515 21.60 9.09 -6.55
N SER A 516 20.65 8.67 -7.39
CA SER A 516 19.39 9.40 -7.57
C SER A 516 18.55 9.48 -6.30
N ASN A 517 18.47 8.39 -5.54
CA ASN A 517 17.74 8.33 -4.27
C ASN A 517 18.42 9.19 -3.18
N ASP A 518 19.74 9.28 -3.18
CA ASP A 518 20.46 10.10 -2.19
C ASP A 518 20.25 11.59 -2.45
N PHE A 519 20.23 12.00 -3.72
CA PHE A 519 19.88 13.36 -4.11
C PHE A 519 18.43 13.72 -3.76
N GLU A 520 17.48 12.80 -3.98
CA GLU A 520 16.08 13.01 -3.63
C GLU A 520 15.94 13.29 -2.12
N ARG A 521 16.52 12.42 -1.28
CA ARG A 521 16.50 12.57 0.18
C ARG A 521 17.23 13.82 0.66
N ALA A 522 18.42 14.10 0.11
CA ALA A 522 19.20 15.29 0.45
C ALA A 522 18.44 16.58 0.08
N THR A 523 17.79 16.60 -1.07
CA THR A 523 17.01 17.75 -1.54
C THR A 523 15.75 17.95 -0.72
N GLU A 524 15.04 16.87 -0.38
CA GLU A 524 13.88 16.94 0.49
C GLU A 524 14.24 17.47 1.87
N LEU A 525 15.33 16.97 2.46
CA LEU A 525 15.80 17.41 3.78
C LEU A 525 16.21 18.89 3.76
N ALA A 526 17.00 19.30 2.76
CA ALA A 526 17.37 20.70 2.58
C ALA A 526 16.15 21.60 2.37
N ARG A 527 15.13 21.14 1.62
CA ARG A 527 13.89 21.89 1.44
C ARG A 527 13.15 22.05 2.77
N ARG A 528 12.98 20.98 3.56
CA ARG A 528 12.33 21.06 4.89
C ARG A 528 13.08 21.98 5.86
N MET A 529 14.41 21.97 5.83
CA MET A 529 15.22 22.92 6.61
C MET A 529 14.88 24.38 6.28
N VAL A 530 14.70 24.69 5.00
CA VAL A 530 14.39 26.06 4.56
C VAL A 530 12.91 26.42 4.76
N THR A 531 11.98 25.50 4.47
CA THR A 531 10.55 25.81 4.41
C THR A 531 9.77 25.48 5.68
N GLU A 532 10.13 24.42 6.39
CA GLU A 532 9.35 23.92 7.53
C GLU A 532 9.99 24.29 8.87
N TRP A 533 11.31 24.16 8.98
CA TRP A 533 12.05 24.37 10.23
C TRP A 533 12.67 25.76 10.38
N GLY A 534 12.57 26.61 9.35
CA GLY A 534 13.07 27.99 9.42
C GLY A 534 14.58 28.10 9.66
N MET A 535 15.38 27.16 9.16
CA MET A 535 16.83 27.07 9.41
C MET A 535 17.69 27.86 8.39
N SER A 536 17.06 28.66 7.52
CA SER A 536 17.76 29.54 6.58
C SER A 536 17.86 30.96 7.15
N ASP A 537 19.07 31.53 7.07
CA ASP A 537 19.33 32.89 7.53
C ASP A 537 18.75 33.96 6.59
N LYS A 538 18.52 33.62 5.30
CA LYS A 538 17.95 34.56 4.31
C LYS A 538 16.43 34.64 4.38
N ILE A 539 15.78 33.48 4.50
CA ILE A 539 14.32 33.39 4.62
C ILE A 539 13.89 33.77 6.04
N GLY A 540 14.69 33.41 7.04
CA GLY A 540 14.40 33.59 8.45
C GLY A 540 13.58 32.44 9.05
N PRO A 541 13.20 32.55 10.34
CA PRO A 541 12.47 31.52 11.08
C PRO A 541 10.97 31.55 10.74
N LEU A 542 10.63 31.40 9.46
CA LEU A 542 9.26 31.34 8.96
C LEU A 542 8.93 29.93 8.49
N GLN A 543 7.74 29.46 8.81
CA GLN A 543 7.21 28.22 8.27
C GLN A 543 6.34 28.53 7.05
N PHE A 544 6.79 28.13 5.87
CA PHE A 544 5.93 28.06 4.70
C PHE A 544 5.12 26.77 4.79
N THR A 545 3.80 26.87 4.67
CA THR A 545 2.93 25.70 4.58
C THR A 545 3.26 24.92 3.30
N SER A 546 4.14 23.94 3.44
CA SER A 546 4.28 22.84 2.48
C SER A 546 3.20 21.83 2.83
N GLY A 547 2.28 21.59 1.90
CA GLY A 547 1.23 20.60 2.07
C GLY A 547 1.81 19.19 2.14
N ASN A 548 2.21 18.74 3.33
CA ASN A 548 2.49 17.33 3.61
C ASN A 548 1.21 16.48 3.72
N GLY A 549 0.03 17.07 3.46
CA GLY A 549 -1.18 16.33 3.15
C GLY A 549 -1.16 15.93 1.67
N GLN A 550 -1.38 14.64 1.37
CA GLN A 550 -1.61 14.18 -0.02
C GLN A 550 -2.59 15.11 -0.73
N VAL A 551 -2.12 15.77 -1.78
CA VAL A 551 -2.86 16.67 -2.66
C VAL A 551 -4.21 16.05 -2.98
N PHE A 552 -5.26 16.57 -2.36
CA PHE A 552 -6.59 16.06 -2.60
C PHE A 552 -7.04 16.63 -3.94
N MET A 553 -7.20 15.74 -4.94
CA MET A 553 -7.46 16.10 -6.35
C MET A 553 -8.64 17.06 -6.59
N GLY A 554 -9.50 17.34 -5.60
CA GLY A 554 -10.55 18.33 -5.73
C GLY A 554 -10.54 19.50 -4.72
N ARG A 555 -9.61 19.55 -3.75
CA ARG A 555 -9.44 20.73 -2.85
C ARG A 555 -8.14 21.48 -3.13
N ASP A 556 -7.07 20.76 -3.42
CA ASP A 556 -5.72 21.33 -3.54
C ASP A 556 -5.25 21.45 -4.99
N PHE A 557 -6.10 21.15 -5.98
CA PHE A 557 -5.79 21.33 -7.41
C PHE A 557 -5.60 22.82 -7.82
N GLY A 558 -5.70 23.73 -6.85
CA GLY A 558 -5.41 25.14 -6.99
C GLY A 558 -5.01 25.80 -5.66
N SER A 559 -4.43 25.05 -4.71
CA SER A 559 -3.80 25.72 -3.56
C SER A 559 -2.58 26.47 -4.09
N ASP A 560 -2.72 27.78 -4.29
CA ASP A 560 -1.59 28.67 -4.52
C ASP A 560 -0.52 28.35 -3.47
N LYS A 561 0.73 28.22 -3.91
CA LYS A 561 1.88 28.20 -2.99
C LYS A 561 1.65 29.39 -2.06
N GLY A 562 1.61 29.16 -0.74
CA GLY A 562 1.31 30.20 0.26
C GLY A 562 2.35 31.33 0.34
N TYR A 563 3.15 31.52 -0.71
CA TYR A 563 4.26 32.44 -0.85
C TYR A 563 4.41 32.85 -2.33
N SER A 564 4.91 34.07 -2.56
CA SER A 564 5.11 34.61 -3.91
C SER A 564 6.19 33.86 -4.72
N ASP A 565 6.17 33.99 -6.05
CA ASP A 565 7.21 33.42 -6.93
C ASP A 565 8.63 33.90 -6.58
N LYS A 566 8.75 35.13 -6.06
CA LYS A 566 10.03 35.65 -5.59
C LYS A 566 10.56 34.84 -4.40
N ILE A 567 9.69 34.53 -3.43
CA ILE A 567 10.04 33.68 -2.28
C ILE A 567 10.31 32.25 -2.75
N ALA A 568 9.58 31.75 -3.75
CA ALA A 568 9.86 30.43 -4.34
C ALA A 568 11.28 30.37 -4.92
N TYR A 569 11.69 31.39 -5.67
CA TYR A 569 13.04 31.51 -6.22
C TYR A 569 14.11 31.61 -5.11
N GLU A 570 13.84 32.37 -4.05
CA GLU A 570 14.74 32.49 -2.89
C GLU A 570 14.91 31.15 -2.15
N ILE A 571 13.81 30.40 -1.94
CA ILE A 571 13.84 29.04 -1.37
C ILE A 571 14.70 28.12 -2.23
N ASP A 572 14.46 28.06 -3.54
CA ASP A 572 15.19 27.16 -4.43
C ASP A 572 16.68 27.52 -4.50
N THR A 573 17.02 28.81 -4.49
CA THR A 573 18.41 29.30 -4.43
C THR A 573 19.08 28.90 -3.13
N GLU A 574 18.37 28.98 -2.01
CA GLU A 574 18.91 28.59 -0.71
C GLU A 574 19.12 27.08 -0.61
N VAL A 575 18.15 26.28 -1.06
CA VAL A 575 18.29 24.81 -1.13
C VAL A 575 19.50 24.43 -1.98
N GLN A 576 19.67 25.06 -3.15
CA GLN A 576 20.85 24.83 -3.99
C GLN A 576 22.16 25.21 -3.28
N SER A 577 22.17 26.32 -2.54
CA SER A 577 23.33 26.76 -1.77
C SER A 577 23.70 25.76 -0.66
N LEU A 578 22.71 25.24 0.06
CA LEU A 578 22.90 24.24 1.12
C LEU A 578 23.45 22.93 0.55
N ILE A 579 22.83 22.40 -0.51
CA ILE A 579 23.29 21.16 -1.15
C ILE A 579 24.71 21.34 -1.68
N ARG A 580 25.03 22.47 -2.32
CA ARG A 580 26.36 22.73 -2.85
C ARG A 580 27.41 22.80 -1.75
N TYR A 581 27.11 23.48 -0.65
CA TYR A 581 27.99 23.52 0.53
C TYR A 581 28.27 22.11 1.07
N CYS A 582 27.23 21.29 1.24
CA CYS A 582 27.41 19.91 1.71
C CYS A 582 28.18 19.06 0.69
N TYR A 583 27.97 19.27 -0.61
CA TYR A 583 28.71 18.59 -1.67
C TYR A 583 30.21 18.93 -1.62
N ASP A 584 30.54 20.22 -1.51
CA ASP A 584 31.92 20.69 -1.41
C ASP A 584 32.59 20.17 -0.12
N ARG A 585 31.84 20.13 1.00
CA ARG A 585 32.31 19.55 2.26
C ARG A 585 32.59 18.05 2.15
N ALA A 586 31.69 17.27 1.54
CA ALA A 586 31.93 15.85 1.27
C ALA A 586 33.16 15.65 0.37
N LYS A 587 33.38 16.54 -0.60
CA LYS A 587 34.55 16.49 -1.50
C LYS A 587 35.86 16.72 -0.77
N THR A 588 35.90 17.67 0.16
CA THR A 588 37.06 17.89 1.03
C THR A 588 37.35 16.63 1.85
N ILE A 589 36.35 16.08 2.55
CA ILE A 589 36.50 14.90 3.41
C ILE A 589 37.02 13.69 2.61
N ILE A 590 36.42 13.39 1.45
CA ILE A 590 36.82 12.24 0.63
C ILE A 590 38.23 12.43 0.05
N THR A 591 38.63 13.67 -0.27
CA THR A 591 39.97 13.96 -0.77
C THR A 591 41.03 13.84 0.33
N GLU A 592 40.72 14.27 1.55
CA GLU A 592 41.63 14.16 2.70
C GLU A 592 41.81 12.70 3.15
N HIS A 593 40.76 11.88 3.04
CA HIS A 593 40.74 10.47 3.45
C HIS A 593 40.77 9.49 2.26
N GLN A 594 41.42 9.87 1.16
CA GLN A 594 41.40 9.09 -0.08
C GLN A 594 42.05 7.70 0.06
N GLU A 595 43.09 7.57 0.88
CA GLU A 595 43.78 6.29 1.13
C GLU A 595 42.86 5.33 1.91
N GLN A 596 42.20 5.81 2.96
CA GLN A 596 41.22 5.03 3.73
C GLN A 596 40.02 4.64 2.87
N HIS A 597 39.51 5.56 2.05
CA HIS A 597 38.42 5.30 1.12
C HIS A 597 38.75 4.16 0.16
N LYS A 598 39.94 4.22 -0.45
CA LYS A 598 40.44 3.18 -1.35
C LYS A 598 40.59 1.83 -0.62
N LEU A 599 41.14 1.84 0.59
CA LEU A 599 41.32 0.62 1.39
C LEU A 599 39.97 -0.05 1.70
N ILE A 600 38.97 0.72 2.14
CA ILE A 600 37.62 0.20 2.43
C ILE A 600 36.98 -0.34 1.15
N ALA A 601 37.04 0.39 0.03
CA ALA A 601 36.45 -0.03 -1.24
C ALA A 601 37.11 -1.31 -1.79
N GLU A 602 38.44 -1.42 -1.74
CA GLU A 602 39.15 -2.63 -2.16
C GLU A 602 38.87 -3.83 -1.25
N THR A 603 38.65 -3.58 0.04
CA THR A 603 38.25 -4.63 0.98
C THR A 603 36.82 -5.08 0.71
N LEU A 604 35.89 -4.16 0.44
CA LEU A 604 34.52 -4.49 0.03
C LEU A 604 34.46 -5.35 -1.22
N LEU A 605 35.37 -5.15 -2.17
CA LEU A 605 35.45 -6.01 -3.36
C LEU A 605 35.82 -7.47 -3.02
N LYS A 606 36.57 -7.69 -1.93
CA LYS A 606 36.99 -9.03 -1.47
C LYS A 606 35.95 -9.73 -0.59
N VAL A 607 35.40 -9.04 0.43
CA VAL A 607 34.50 -9.65 1.44
C VAL A 607 33.02 -9.34 1.23
N GLU A 608 32.68 -8.44 0.30
CA GLU A 608 31.32 -8.03 -0.09
C GLU A 608 30.50 -7.28 0.97
N THR A 609 30.76 -7.51 2.25
CA THR A 609 30.07 -6.88 3.39
C THR A 609 31.08 -6.58 4.49
N LEU A 610 30.93 -5.42 5.14
CA LEU A 610 31.72 -5.03 6.31
C LEU A 610 30.79 -4.55 7.43
N ASP A 611 31.09 -4.97 8.67
CA ASP A 611 30.40 -4.52 9.88
C ASP A 611 31.10 -3.34 10.55
N ALA A 612 30.39 -2.62 11.43
CA ALA A 612 30.87 -1.44 12.15
C ALA A 612 32.28 -1.59 12.75
N ARG A 613 32.55 -2.74 13.39
CA ARG A 613 33.85 -3.03 14.01
C ARG A 613 34.96 -3.15 12.98
N GLN A 614 34.70 -3.83 11.86
CA GLN A 614 35.65 -3.98 10.77
C GLN A 614 35.89 -2.64 10.07
N ILE A 615 34.84 -1.85 9.86
CA ILE A 615 34.92 -0.51 9.27
C ILE A 615 35.80 0.40 10.14
N ARG A 616 35.56 0.44 11.47
CA ARG A 616 36.34 1.25 12.39
C ARG A 616 37.81 0.82 12.41
N SER A 617 38.09 -0.48 12.50
CA SER A 617 39.46 -1.02 12.44
C SER A 617 40.17 -0.68 11.12
N LEU A 618 39.46 -0.72 9.98
CA LEU A 618 40.03 -0.34 8.68
C LEU A 618 40.28 1.17 8.57
N PHE A 619 39.46 1.98 9.24
CA PHE A 619 39.59 3.43 9.23
C PHE A 619 40.73 3.92 10.14
N ASP A 620 40.83 3.37 11.36
CA ASP A 620 41.78 3.79 12.39
C ASP A 620 43.15 3.08 12.24
N ASP A 621 43.15 1.75 12.15
CA ASP A 621 44.37 0.93 12.19
C ASP A 621 44.86 0.50 10.80
N GLY A 622 44.01 0.62 9.77
CA GLY A 622 44.30 0.17 8.41
C GLY A 622 44.42 -1.34 8.24
N VAL A 623 44.01 -2.12 9.25
CA VAL A 623 44.10 -3.58 9.27
C VAL A 623 42.73 -4.18 9.57
N MET A 624 42.39 -5.27 8.87
CA MET A 624 41.18 -6.04 9.14
C MET A 624 41.37 -6.82 10.45
N PRO A 625 40.43 -6.74 11.41
CA PRO A 625 40.52 -7.54 12.62
C PRO A 625 40.34 -9.03 12.24
N PRO A 626 41.07 -9.96 12.87
CA PRO A 626 40.89 -11.39 12.63
C PRO A 626 39.46 -11.81 12.97
N ASP A 627 38.83 -12.59 12.09
CA ASP A 627 37.46 -13.08 12.25
C ASP A 627 37.28 -13.79 13.60
N ILE A 628 36.29 -13.36 14.40
CA ILE A 628 36.00 -13.88 15.75
C ILE A 628 35.22 -15.21 15.70
N ASP A 629 35.04 -15.83 14.53
CA ASP A 629 34.42 -17.17 14.47
C ASP A 629 35.30 -18.28 15.08
N THR A 630 36.53 -17.96 15.52
CA THR A 630 37.45 -18.93 16.16
C THR A 630 38.21 -18.41 17.40
N ILE A 631 37.73 -17.36 18.07
CA ILE A 631 38.32 -16.95 19.35
C ILE A 631 37.25 -17.05 20.44
N ASP A 632 37.40 -18.06 21.30
CA ASP A 632 36.87 -18.04 22.67
C ASP A 632 37.40 -16.75 23.33
N VAL A 633 36.60 -15.68 23.32
CA VAL A 633 36.91 -14.48 24.08
C VAL A 633 35.94 -14.40 25.25
N GLU A 634 36.39 -14.99 26.36
CA GLU A 634 36.47 -14.26 27.62
C GLU A 634 37.22 -12.93 27.33
N ALA A 635 36.53 -11.96 26.74
CA ALA A 635 36.91 -10.56 26.80
C ALA A 635 36.01 -9.95 27.85
N GLU A 636 36.63 -9.66 29.00
CA GLU A 636 36.09 -8.81 30.05
C GLU A 636 35.54 -7.52 29.44
N TYR A 637 34.23 -7.49 29.22
CA TYR A 637 33.47 -6.27 29.48
C TYR A 637 33.59 -6.02 30.99
N PRO A 638 33.70 -4.77 31.45
CA PRO A 638 33.69 -4.48 32.88
C PRO A 638 32.39 -5.04 33.45
N SER A 639 32.50 -6.19 34.13
CA SER A 639 31.39 -6.79 34.84
C SER A 639 30.95 -5.79 35.89
N GLU A 640 29.63 -5.67 36.05
CA GLU A 640 28.95 -5.04 37.18
C GLU A 640 29.46 -5.61 38.52
N LYS A 641 30.64 -5.15 38.96
CA LYS A 641 31.20 -5.40 40.30
C LYS A 641 31.77 -4.15 40.97
N ASP A 642 31.63 -2.99 40.34
CA ASP A 642 31.96 -1.68 40.95
C ASP A 642 30.74 -0.74 41.10
N GLU A 643 29.51 -1.25 40.94
CA GLU A 643 28.28 -0.58 41.39
C GLU A 643 27.52 -1.47 42.40
N GLU A 644 28.22 -1.89 43.44
CA GLU A 644 27.57 -2.34 44.68
C GLU A 644 27.61 -1.18 45.69
N VAL A 645 26.96 -0.06 45.34
CA VAL A 645 26.58 0.99 46.31
C VAL A 645 25.16 1.47 45.99
N ALA A 646 24.21 0.88 46.74
CA ALA A 646 22.91 1.42 47.13
C ALA A 646 21.84 1.66 46.04
N GLY A 647 21.21 0.57 45.59
CA GLY A 647 19.79 0.60 45.22
C GLY A 647 18.95 0.06 46.39
N LYS A 648 18.34 0.95 47.17
CA LYS A 648 17.37 0.57 48.23
C LYS A 648 16.14 -0.08 47.60
N SER A 649 15.53 -1.03 48.30
CA SER A 649 14.34 -1.73 47.82
C SER A 649 13.11 -0.83 47.87
N PHE A 650 12.13 -1.07 46.99
CA PHE A 650 10.87 -0.32 46.88
C PHE A 650 10.00 -0.33 48.17
N GLU A 651 10.34 -1.18 49.15
CA GLU A 651 9.70 -1.19 50.48
C GLU A 651 10.35 -0.19 51.45
N GLU A 652 11.62 0.17 51.27
CA GLU A 652 12.35 1.14 52.11
C GLU A 652 12.03 2.61 51.73
N GLU A 653 11.84 2.93 50.45
CA GLU A 653 11.35 4.26 50.01
C GLU A 653 9.94 4.57 50.56
N LYS A 654 9.13 3.53 50.79
CA LYS A 654 7.78 3.67 51.32
C LYS A 654 7.74 3.87 52.84
N GLU A 655 8.82 3.55 53.54
CA GLU A 655 9.00 3.86 54.96
C GLU A 655 9.63 5.24 55.16
N GLU A 656 10.58 5.66 54.31
CA GLU A 656 11.16 7.02 54.36
C GLU A 656 10.11 8.11 54.03
N LEU A 657 9.22 7.88 53.05
CA LEU A 657 8.09 8.79 52.76
C LEU A 657 7.06 8.89 53.90
N LYS A 658 6.99 7.90 54.80
CA LYS A 658 6.10 7.93 55.99
C LYS A 658 6.76 8.57 57.21
N GLU A 659 8.10 8.65 57.25
CA GLU A 659 8.84 9.37 58.29
C GLU A 659 8.97 10.86 57.97
N GLU A 660 9.05 11.26 56.70
CA GLU A 660 9.10 12.67 56.29
C GLU A 660 7.76 13.42 56.50
N GLU A 661 6.60 12.74 56.42
CA GLU A 661 5.28 13.34 56.73
C GLU A 661 5.05 13.60 58.25
N LYS A 662 5.95 13.19 59.14
CA LYS A 662 5.82 13.39 60.60
C LYS A 662 6.56 14.61 61.17
N ILE A 663 7.23 15.40 60.33
CA ILE A 663 7.98 16.59 60.78
C ILE A 663 7.50 17.81 60.01
N GLU A 664 6.29 18.29 60.32
CA GLU A 664 5.92 19.72 60.28
C GLU A 664 4.48 19.92 60.79
N GLU A 665 4.32 20.00 62.13
CA GLU A 665 3.17 20.68 62.73
C GLU A 665 3.56 22.16 62.98
N PRO A 666 2.74 23.16 62.60
CA PRO A 666 3.02 24.56 62.89
C PRO A 666 2.72 24.88 64.36
N LYS A 667 3.69 25.46 65.08
CA LYS A 667 3.45 26.09 66.39
C LYS A 667 2.63 27.37 66.23
N GLU A 668 1.54 27.43 66.98
CA GLU A 668 0.78 28.65 67.28
C GLU A 668 1.70 29.78 67.78
N VAL A 669 1.54 30.98 67.21
CA VAL A 669 1.96 32.24 67.85
C VAL A 669 0.76 33.17 67.87
N THR A 670 0.48 33.61 69.08
CA THR A 670 -0.66 34.38 69.58
C THR A 670 -0.77 35.80 69.01
N SER A 671 -2.01 36.28 68.96
CA SER A 671 -2.40 37.68 68.84
C SER A 671 -1.87 38.53 70.00
N GLU A 672 -1.12 39.58 69.70
CA GLU A 672 -1.13 40.91 70.34
C GLU A 672 0.11 41.69 69.88
N ASP A 673 -0.09 42.64 68.95
CA ASP A 673 0.54 43.97 68.95
C ASP A 673 0.36 44.62 67.56
N ALA A 674 -0.63 45.50 67.46
CA ALA A 674 -0.66 46.56 66.45
C ALA A 674 0.09 47.78 67.02
N PRO A 675 0.70 48.64 66.17
CA PRO A 675 -0.09 49.80 65.74
C PRO A 675 0.22 50.35 64.33
N ASN A 676 -0.87 50.73 63.66
CA ASN A 676 -1.13 52.06 63.09
C ASN A 676 -0.27 52.59 61.93
N ILE A 677 -0.83 52.63 60.70
CA ILE A 677 -0.62 53.73 59.74
C ILE A 677 -1.96 54.10 59.08
N GLU A 678 -2.14 55.41 59.00
CA GLU A 678 -3.33 56.21 58.73
C GLU A 678 -3.95 56.10 57.32
N GLN A 679 -5.23 56.47 57.29
CA GLN A 679 -6.04 56.81 56.13
C GLN A 679 -5.53 58.06 55.40
N THR A 680 -5.72 58.16 54.08
CA THR A 680 -6.43 59.26 53.38
C THR A 680 -6.42 59.06 51.83
N PRO A 681 -7.30 59.73 51.05
CA PRO A 681 -8.09 59.06 50.01
C PRO A 681 -8.08 59.73 48.61
N ASN A 682 -8.78 59.10 47.66
CA ASN A 682 -9.57 59.65 46.55
C ASN A 682 -8.96 60.67 45.54
N ASP A 683 -9.01 60.31 44.25
CA ASP A 683 -9.57 61.12 43.14
C ASP A 683 -9.49 60.27 41.85
N LYS A 684 -10.59 59.77 41.24
CA LYS A 684 -11.60 60.39 40.33
C LYS A 684 -11.05 61.01 39.03
N LYS A 685 -11.66 60.55 37.91
CA LYS A 685 -12.05 61.29 36.68
C LYS A 685 -10.91 61.69 35.72
N ASP A 686 -11.04 61.77 34.40
CA ASP A 686 -12.04 61.54 33.33
C ASP A 686 -11.14 61.11 32.11
N GLU A 687 -11.54 60.37 31.08
CA GLU A 687 -12.55 60.63 30.04
C GLU A 687 -12.60 59.41 29.09
#